data_AF-A0A0P1M0X9-F1
#
_entry.id   AF-A0A0P1M0X9-F1
#
_cell.length_a   1.000
_cell.length_b   1.000
_cell.length_c   1.000
_cell.angle_alpha   90.00
_cell.angle_beta   90.00
_cell.angle_gamma   90.00
#
_symmetry.space_group_name_H-M   'P 1'
#
loop_
_entity.id
_entity.type
_entity.pdbx_description
1 polymer ?
#
loop_
_entity_poly.entity_id
_entity_poly.type
_entity_poly.pdbx_seq_one_letter_code
_entity_poly.pdbx_strand_id
1 'polypeptide(L)'
;MRKILGLILFFSILHLISFDVSIAQKLRGDRTFRKVGIHNGNLVKTVFGNWGVIAQPSNQGPPLAWKYDDNGYAGDVSILVGVELYFPRFDSALGRVVVDTVHSVVICPVDRPGGASGGETGSGGKFWGFEPVPGYANPTLQEPGKGVAMSHLPETWPPFWPDHPDWIDTTTGKPFWNGYFGKGITNADQESYFVMDDNNDEKYNRRYGFRPDSTDSTRMGHGLFVKVRGMQWSNVLAEDGIFWIYDITNEGTTDYRRTVFGFLVGTWVGAGGGSSGNTEWRDDLSFFDAAEDLTYSWDADKYIDKSSNPKWIGSVGYLGYGFLETPGNPFDGIDNDGDSNNPGSPKFKAQDFPPSPLNPDGMNRVLSRFDPGPNPDFPNNKIVLIEVKKVYSQMYGVYQTVYERKVVSLDTLFKNDTDTITVYSLGLPFVIWPGKELVEIPNNGIDDDLDGLIDENFDLHYRQIRKTADGRVIFDKLNPLAYKNYFTGRGLNDPMIDERRDDGIDNDGDWDPYWDDVGADGVPGTGDFGEGDRSPTPGEPHFDATDVNESDQIGLTSFDFFVPAGAINMANDEEMWRRLAPGNWQVPEQYITGYVEGPDFDAGSGYFPLTSKQTERFSLILFMGEDLKDLYFNKRVMQGIYDANYNFPRPPEKPTLRAIAGDRKVILYWDNVAEKSFDRALAEVYKNKGEDVNKAYDFEGYKIYKATDPNFNDARVITDGFGNPVFYKPIAQFDLKDSVFGWFPLDFNGVKFWLGSETGIQHQFIDTDVKNGVTYYYAVVAYDKGDAELKVFPSENSKYIQITSTGKLIFDKNTVSVTPNAPSAGFLPAGTDSIRHIEGPATGNIYLYVLDPFKVKDNHTYRVVFKDSSFNRITTAYSVIDITNQSNPDTVVKWSRIFEGETDLFDGMRLIFDNHWNIKFIDSLSGWNRSGMPKFTFTQFSAGAVRGKLYPADYRIEFYDEVVDTSMAYSPLRIPAQPVKFKVKNLTDDKYIDFIYVNVYNAFTKVRQISIGFYETYQNTSSFTWAVIFQGDSAFTLPGAGNVLTLRTTKPFREGDIYEFEVRANRIDPELAKAQLDKIRVVPNPYVVAERWEPPLPPGISSGRGPQKIDFTHVPAGATIYIFTSRGELVVTLKHDKDISDGTVSWNLKTKENLDAAYGVYFYVVDAPGIGQKTGKFAIIK
;
A
#
# COMPACT_ATOMS: atom_id res chain seq x y z
N MET A 1 -17.35 -51.90 -37.43
CA MET A 1 -18.28 -50.80 -37.06
C MET A 1 -17.91 -50.08 -35.77
N ARG A 2 -17.76 -50.74 -34.61
CA ARG A 2 -17.40 -50.04 -33.34
C ARG A 2 -16.03 -49.34 -33.32
N LYS A 3 -15.02 -49.87 -34.02
CA LYS A 3 -13.70 -49.19 -34.16
C LYS A 3 -13.70 -47.99 -35.11
N ILE A 4 -14.65 -47.92 -36.05
CA ILE A 4 -14.79 -46.79 -36.99
C ILE A 4 -15.60 -45.66 -36.35
N LEU A 5 -16.62 -45.99 -35.54
CA LEU A 5 -17.33 -44.98 -34.74
C LEU A 5 -16.44 -44.33 -33.69
N GLY A 6 -15.54 -45.09 -33.04
CA GLY A 6 -14.59 -44.53 -32.07
C GLY A 6 -13.54 -43.61 -32.69
N LEU A 7 -13.09 -43.91 -33.92
CA LEU A 7 -12.14 -43.06 -34.65
C LEU A 7 -12.81 -41.77 -35.16
N ILE A 8 -14.07 -41.85 -35.60
CA ILE A 8 -14.86 -40.68 -36.00
C ILE A 8 -15.18 -39.80 -34.78
N LEU A 9 -15.53 -40.39 -33.62
CA LEU A 9 -15.73 -39.61 -32.39
C LEU A 9 -14.44 -38.94 -31.90
N PHE A 10 -13.29 -39.60 -32.01
CA PHE A 10 -11.99 -39.03 -31.62
C PHE A 10 -11.53 -37.91 -32.56
N PHE A 11 -11.75 -38.04 -33.88
CA PHE A 11 -11.49 -36.96 -34.84
C PHE A 11 -12.51 -35.83 -34.75
N SER A 12 -13.76 -36.10 -34.36
CA SER A 12 -14.77 -35.07 -34.09
C SER A 12 -14.51 -34.32 -32.78
N ILE A 13 -13.98 -34.98 -31.75
CA ILE A 13 -13.54 -34.34 -30.50
C ILE A 13 -12.24 -33.57 -30.73
N LEU A 14 -11.30 -34.07 -31.54
CA LEU A 14 -10.14 -33.27 -31.95
C LEU A 14 -10.55 -32.09 -32.86
N HIS A 15 -11.50 -32.23 -33.79
CA HIS A 15 -12.01 -31.09 -34.57
C HIS A 15 -12.77 -30.09 -33.70
N LEU A 16 -13.55 -30.53 -32.70
CA LEU A 16 -14.20 -29.63 -31.73
C LEU A 16 -13.22 -28.94 -30.78
N ILE A 17 -12.04 -29.53 -30.54
CA ILE A 17 -10.95 -28.92 -29.75
C ILE A 17 -9.98 -28.11 -30.65
N SER A 18 -10.03 -28.29 -31.97
CA SER A 18 -9.20 -27.56 -32.95
C SER A 18 -9.92 -26.38 -33.61
N PHE A 19 -11.22 -26.18 -33.31
CA PHE A 19 -11.99 -25.01 -33.75
C PHE A 19 -12.01 -23.87 -32.71
N ASP A 20 -11.38 -24.04 -31.55
CA ASP A 20 -11.26 -23.01 -30.49
C ASP A 20 -9.84 -22.45 -30.31
N VAL A 21 -8.93 -22.68 -31.27
CA VAL A 21 -7.55 -22.12 -31.25
C VAL A 21 -7.31 -21.10 -32.37
N SER A 22 -8.34 -20.75 -33.16
CA SER A 22 -8.22 -19.80 -34.28
C SER A 22 -9.26 -18.68 -34.30
N ILE A 23 -10.00 -18.49 -33.21
CA ILE A 23 -10.66 -17.22 -32.92
C ILE A 23 -10.27 -16.85 -31.49
N ALA A 24 -9.08 -16.27 -31.33
CA ALA A 24 -8.96 -15.21 -30.36
C ALA A 24 -10.03 -14.19 -30.77
N GLN A 25 -11.18 -14.21 -30.10
CA GLN A 25 -12.18 -13.18 -30.26
C GLN A 25 -11.44 -11.91 -29.87
N LYS A 26 -10.96 -11.13 -30.84
CA LYS A 26 -10.26 -9.88 -30.57
C LYS A 26 -11.23 -9.05 -29.74
N LEU A 27 -10.99 -8.98 -28.44
CA LEU A 27 -11.87 -8.32 -27.49
C LEU A 27 -11.86 -6.84 -27.90
N ARG A 28 -13.04 -6.26 -28.15
CA ARG A 28 -13.19 -4.86 -28.57
C ARG A 28 -13.97 -4.10 -27.50
N GLY A 29 -13.72 -2.81 -27.41
CA GLY A 29 -14.39 -1.91 -26.47
C GLY A 29 -15.91 -2.03 -26.57
N ASP A 30 -16.60 -2.14 -25.44
CA ASP A 30 -18.06 -2.16 -25.39
C ASP A 30 -18.59 -1.52 -24.10
N ARG A 31 -19.51 -0.57 -24.26
CA ARG A 31 -20.14 0.19 -23.17
C ARG A 31 -20.77 -0.67 -22.07
N THR A 32 -21.18 -1.90 -22.37
CA THR A 32 -21.79 -2.83 -21.41
C THR A 32 -20.81 -3.34 -20.36
N PHE A 33 -19.50 -3.17 -20.60
CA PHE A 33 -18.42 -3.50 -19.67
C PHE A 33 -17.89 -2.30 -18.89
N ARG A 34 -18.58 -1.14 -18.95
CA ARG A 34 -18.27 0.01 -18.09
C ARG A 34 -18.43 -0.37 -16.63
N LYS A 35 -17.36 -0.13 -15.87
CA LYS A 35 -17.22 -0.46 -14.45
C LYS A 35 -16.54 0.71 -13.73
N VAL A 36 -16.89 0.87 -12.46
CA VAL A 36 -16.39 1.96 -11.60
C VAL A 36 -15.46 1.41 -10.53
N GLY A 37 -14.32 2.06 -10.36
CA GLY A 37 -13.33 1.81 -9.32
C GLY A 37 -13.22 3.01 -8.38
N ILE A 38 -12.57 2.79 -7.24
CA ILE A 38 -12.25 3.84 -6.27
C ILE A 38 -10.79 3.70 -5.86
N HIS A 39 -10.06 4.78 -5.97
CA HIS A 39 -8.75 4.97 -5.37
C HIS A 39 -8.92 5.82 -4.11
N ASN A 40 -8.52 5.28 -2.96
CA ASN A 40 -8.56 5.96 -1.66
C ASN A 40 -7.45 5.44 -0.74
N GLY A 41 -6.35 5.01 -1.37
CA GLY A 41 -5.20 4.40 -0.74
C GLY A 41 -4.19 5.41 -0.21
N ASN A 42 -4.54 6.70 -0.12
CA ASN A 42 -3.80 7.77 0.56
C ASN A 42 -4.70 9.00 0.81
N LEU A 43 -4.14 10.21 0.93
CA LEU A 43 -4.92 11.42 1.20
C LEU A 43 -5.75 11.85 0.01
N VAL A 44 -5.32 11.53 -1.22
CA VAL A 44 -6.06 11.77 -2.46
C VAL A 44 -7.05 10.63 -2.67
N LYS A 45 -8.32 10.97 -2.86
CA LYS A 45 -9.41 10.02 -2.98
C LYS A 45 -10.22 10.33 -4.22
N THR A 46 -10.36 9.38 -5.13
CA THR A 46 -11.16 9.59 -6.33
C THR A 46 -11.87 8.33 -6.78
N VAL A 47 -13.09 8.51 -7.24
CA VAL A 47 -13.77 7.54 -8.10
C VAL A 47 -13.23 7.64 -9.53
N PHE A 48 -13.29 6.57 -10.31
CA PHE A 48 -12.91 6.55 -11.72
C PHE A 48 -13.66 5.46 -12.50
N GLY A 49 -13.71 5.59 -13.82
CA GLY A 49 -14.31 4.60 -14.73
C GLY A 49 -13.27 3.89 -15.59
N ASN A 50 -13.47 2.61 -15.89
CA ASN A 50 -12.59 1.86 -16.81
C ASN A 50 -12.70 2.28 -18.29
N TRP A 51 -13.37 3.39 -18.58
CA TRP A 51 -13.44 4.03 -19.90
C TRP A 51 -12.55 5.29 -19.97
N GLY A 52 -11.67 5.50 -18.98
CA GLY A 52 -10.60 6.50 -19.02
C GLY A 52 -10.86 7.82 -18.30
N VAL A 53 -12.03 8.02 -17.68
CA VAL A 53 -12.34 9.25 -16.94
C VAL A 53 -12.11 9.09 -15.44
N ILE A 54 -11.43 10.07 -14.85
CA ILE A 54 -11.21 10.19 -13.40
C ILE A 54 -12.24 11.18 -12.83
N ALA A 55 -12.72 10.91 -11.62
CA ALA A 55 -13.84 11.58 -10.97
C ALA A 55 -15.19 11.35 -11.70
N GLN A 56 -15.95 12.39 -12.01
CA GLN A 56 -17.27 12.27 -12.64
C GLN A 56 -17.12 11.81 -14.10
N PRO A 57 -18.08 11.08 -14.69
CA PRO A 57 -19.46 10.85 -14.24
C PRO A 57 -19.63 9.67 -13.26
N SER A 58 -18.52 9.04 -12.84
CA SER A 58 -18.59 7.99 -11.83
C SER A 58 -19.08 8.57 -10.50
N ASN A 59 -19.96 7.83 -9.81
CA ASN A 59 -20.72 8.36 -8.66
C ASN A 59 -20.75 7.40 -7.45
N GLN A 60 -19.83 6.45 -7.40
CA GLN A 60 -19.78 5.42 -6.35
C GLN A 60 -18.79 5.78 -5.22
N GLY A 61 -18.08 6.91 -5.33
CA GLY A 61 -17.09 7.41 -4.38
C GLY A 61 -16.91 8.94 -4.48
N PRO A 62 -15.95 9.52 -3.77
CA PRO A 62 -15.69 10.97 -3.78
C PRO A 62 -15.18 11.46 -5.14
N PRO A 63 -15.61 12.65 -5.61
CA PRO A 63 -15.05 13.30 -6.81
C PRO A 63 -13.73 13.99 -6.45
N LEU A 64 -12.60 13.43 -6.91
CA LEU A 64 -11.21 13.85 -6.65
C LEU A 64 -11.07 14.77 -5.43
N ALA A 65 -11.03 14.16 -4.25
CA ALA A 65 -11.03 14.82 -2.96
C ALA A 65 -9.68 14.66 -2.24
N TRP A 66 -9.34 15.61 -1.37
CA TRP A 66 -8.09 15.58 -0.61
C TRP A 66 -8.33 15.69 0.90
N LYS A 67 -7.70 14.78 1.66
CA LYS A 67 -7.81 14.58 3.12
C LYS A 67 -9.19 14.13 3.59
N TYR A 68 -10.25 14.79 3.13
CA TYR A 68 -11.65 14.52 3.49
C TYR A 68 -12.49 14.26 2.24
N ASP A 69 -13.39 13.28 2.31
CA ASP A 69 -14.21 12.85 1.16
C ASP A 69 -15.10 13.97 0.57
N ASP A 70 -15.49 14.95 1.38
CA ASP A 70 -16.33 16.09 0.98
C ASP A 70 -15.52 17.33 0.52
N ASN A 71 -14.18 17.27 0.56
CA ASN A 71 -13.30 18.33 0.05
C ASN A 71 -12.92 18.05 -1.42
N GLY A 72 -13.85 18.28 -2.36
CA GLY A 72 -13.63 18.06 -3.80
C GLY A 72 -12.78 19.16 -4.46
N TYR A 73 -11.96 18.75 -5.43
CA TYR A 73 -11.04 19.64 -6.16
C TYR A 73 -11.20 19.60 -7.69
N ALA A 74 -11.72 18.51 -8.26
CA ALA A 74 -12.01 18.44 -9.70
C ALA A 74 -13.33 17.74 -9.98
N GLY A 75 -14.01 18.20 -11.04
CA GLY A 75 -15.23 17.60 -11.55
C GLY A 75 -14.94 16.32 -12.32
N ASP A 76 -14.09 16.43 -13.33
CA ASP A 76 -13.69 15.35 -14.21
C ASP A 76 -12.27 15.60 -14.73
N VAL A 77 -11.53 14.51 -14.98
CA VAL A 77 -10.28 14.55 -15.77
C VAL A 77 -10.43 13.53 -16.87
N SER A 78 -10.49 14.01 -18.11
CA SER A 78 -10.78 13.22 -19.30
C SER A 78 -9.57 13.23 -20.23
N ILE A 79 -9.05 12.07 -20.59
CA ILE A 79 -7.97 12.00 -21.58
C ILE A 79 -8.49 12.26 -23.00
N LEU A 80 -7.62 12.75 -23.86
CA LEU A 80 -7.86 13.10 -25.26
C LEU A 80 -6.71 12.54 -26.11
N VAL A 81 -7.02 11.87 -27.22
CA VAL A 81 -6.01 11.46 -28.20
C VAL A 81 -6.40 11.99 -29.57
N GLY A 82 -5.66 12.98 -30.05
CA GLY A 82 -5.83 13.57 -31.38
C GLY A 82 -5.00 12.85 -32.43
N VAL A 83 -5.57 12.58 -33.60
CA VAL A 83 -4.86 12.10 -34.79
C VAL A 83 -5.22 12.90 -36.04
N GLU A 84 -4.22 13.17 -36.86
CA GLU A 84 -4.40 13.77 -38.18
C GLU A 84 -4.58 12.69 -39.27
N LEU A 85 -5.58 12.91 -40.14
CA LEU A 85 -5.94 12.00 -41.22
C LEU A 85 -5.92 12.70 -42.58
N TYR A 86 -5.48 11.97 -43.60
CA TYR A 86 -5.35 12.46 -44.97
C TYR A 86 -6.26 11.68 -45.92
N PHE A 87 -7.15 12.41 -46.63
CA PHE A 87 -8.11 11.82 -47.56
C PHE A 87 -7.93 12.40 -48.97
N PRO A 88 -7.36 11.64 -49.92
CA PRO A 88 -7.27 12.06 -51.31
C PRO A 88 -8.66 12.17 -51.94
N ARG A 89 -9.00 13.32 -52.51
CA ARG A 89 -10.20 13.52 -53.34
C ARG A 89 -9.87 14.22 -54.65
N PHE A 90 -10.66 13.96 -55.70
CA PHE A 90 -10.53 14.70 -56.95
C PHE A 90 -11.28 16.03 -56.85
N ASP A 91 -10.57 17.15 -56.96
CA ASP A 91 -11.18 18.47 -57.04
C ASP A 91 -11.51 18.79 -58.50
N SER A 92 -12.80 18.80 -58.82
CA SER A 92 -13.30 19.04 -60.17
C SER A 92 -13.11 20.48 -60.65
N ALA A 93 -12.91 21.45 -59.75
CA ALA A 93 -12.65 22.85 -60.10
C ALA A 93 -11.16 23.09 -60.39
N LEU A 94 -10.27 22.42 -59.65
CA LEU A 94 -8.82 22.50 -59.85
C LEU A 94 -8.27 21.48 -60.85
N GLY A 95 -9.09 20.51 -61.27
CA GLY A 95 -8.71 19.48 -62.24
C GLY A 95 -7.60 18.55 -61.74
N ARG A 96 -7.42 18.43 -60.43
CA ARG A 96 -6.35 17.66 -59.79
C ARG A 96 -6.84 16.96 -58.52
N VAL A 97 -6.12 15.92 -58.12
CA VAL A 97 -6.30 15.35 -56.77
C VAL A 97 -5.80 16.37 -55.75
N VAL A 98 -6.64 16.64 -54.76
CA VAL A 98 -6.28 17.37 -53.54
C VAL A 98 -6.39 16.41 -52.38
N VAL A 99 -5.63 16.65 -51.32
CA VAL A 99 -5.71 15.87 -50.08
C VAL A 99 -6.48 16.73 -49.10
N ASP A 100 -7.64 16.25 -48.65
CA ASP A 100 -8.32 16.85 -47.52
C ASP A 100 -7.64 16.35 -46.24
N THR A 101 -7.15 17.28 -45.44
CA THR A 101 -6.69 17.02 -44.08
C THR A 101 -7.86 17.19 -43.13
N VAL A 102 -8.07 16.21 -42.24
CA VAL A 102 -9.06 16.30 -41.17
C VAL A 102 -8.46 15.77 -39.87
N HIS A 103 -8.92 16.30 -38.75
CA HIS A 103 -8.44 15.88 -37.43
C HIS A 103 -9.53 15.12 -36.71
N SER A 104 -9.14 14.14 -35.89
CA SER A 104 -10.03 13.37 -35.03
C SER A 104 -9.50 13.44 -33.62
N VAL A 105 -10.34 13.74 -32.62
CA VAL A 105 -9.93 13.72 -31.21
C VAL A 105 -10.78 12.69 -30.49
N VAL A 106 -10.16 11.54 -30.18
CA VAL A 106 -10.81 10.46 -29.45
C VAL A 106 -10.93 10.86 -27.99
N ILE A 107 -12.15 10.83 -27.48
CA ILE A 107 -12.50 11.28 -26.13
C ILE A 107 -13.05 10.12 -25.29
N CYS A 108 -13.06 10.33 -23.97
CA CYS A 108 -13.76 9.44 -23.05
C CYS A 108 -15.22 9.88 -22.80
N PRO A 109 -16.12 8.95 -22.47
CA PRO A 109 -17.49 9.28 -22.09
C PRO A 109 -17.59 10.13 -20.80
N VAL A 110 -18.09 11.37 -20.91
CA VAL A 110 -18.19 12.35 -19.80
C VAL A 110 -19.46 13.22 -19.91
N ASP A 111 -19.99 13.73 -18.79
CA ASP A 111 -21.22 14.56 -18.77
C ASP A 111 -20.96 16.02 -19.18
N ARG A 112 -20.54 16.21 -20.44
CA ARG A 112 -20.24 17.50 -21.08
C ARG A 112 -20.94 17.61 -22.43
N PRO A 113 -21.14 18.82 -22.98
CA PRO A 113 -21.58 18.99 -24.36
C PRO A 113 -20.66 18.20 -25.31
N GLY A 114 -21.23 17.25 -26.05
CA GLY A 114 -20.48 16.36 -26.94
C GLY A 114 -19.99 15.05 -26.33
N GLY A 115 -19.72 15.00 -25.00
CA GLY A 115 -18.99 13.91 -24.34
C GLY A 115 -19.80 12.67 -23.93
N ALA A 116 -21.10 12.78 -23.62
CA ALA A 116 -21.98 11.62 -23.36
C ALA A 116 -23.48 12.00 -23.41
N SER A 117 -23.81 13.20 -22.90
CA SER A 117 -25.18 13.71 -22.76
C SER A 117 -25.70 14.49 -23.97
N GLY A 118 -24.96 14.58 -25.10
CA GLY A 118 -25.44 15.36 -26.24
C GLY A 118 -24.72 15.38 -27.61
N GLY A 119 -23.82 14.45 -27.99
CA GLY A 119 -23.12 14.62 -29.29
C GLY A 119 -22.74 13.39 -30.10
N GLU A 120 -21.99 12.45 -29.55
CA GLU A 120 -21.29 11.44 -30.35
C GLU A 120 -22.01 10.07 -30.32
N THR A 121 -23.22 9.96 -30.89
CA THR A 121 -23.91 8.66 -30.99
C THR A 121 -24.06 8.18 -32.43
N GLY A 122 -23.44 7.04 -32.73
CA GLY A 122 -23.71 6.28 -33.96
C GLY A 122 -25.11 5.68 -33.97
N SER A 123 -25.51 5.07 -35.09
CA SER A 123 -26.78 4.34 -35.19
C SER A 123 -26.90 3.30 -34.06
N GLY A 124 -27.94 3.42 -33.23
CA GLY A 124 -28.17 2.52 -32.08
C GLY A 124 -27.68 3.03 -30.72
N GLY A 125 -27.19 4.28 -30.62
CA GLY A 125 -26.81 4.89 -29.33
C GLY A 125 -25.45 4.43 -28.80
N LYS A 126 -24.56 3.96 -29.69
CA LYS A 126 -23.15 3.68 -29.37
C LYS A 126 -22.38 4.99 -29.27
N PHE A 127 -21.59 5.16 -28.22
CA PHE A 127 -20.68 6.29 -28.09
C PHE A 127 -19.49 6.13 -29.05
N TRP A 128 -19.11 7.20 -29.74
CA TRP A 128 -17.91 7.25 -30.58
C TRP A 128 -16.76 7.85 -29.79
N GLY A 129 -15.90 6.96 -29.26
CA GLY A 129 -14.77 7.30 -28.40
C GLY A 129 -14.24 6.05 -27.69
N PHE A 130 -13.53 6.23 -26.58
CA PHE A 130 -12.99 5.11 -25.80
C PHE A 130 -14.07 4.30 -25.07
N GLU A 131 -13.97 2.98 -25.16
CA GLU A 131 -14.81 2.03 -24.43
C GLU A 131 -13.98 0.88 -23.85
N PRO A 132 -14.36 0.32 -22.69
CA PRO A 132 -13.58 -0.70 -22.01
C PRO A 132 -13.56 -2.01 -22.80
N VAL A 133 -12.37 -2.60 -22.92
CA VAL A 133 -12.18 -3.92 -23.51
C VAL A 133 -12.61 -4.99 -22.48
N PRO A 134 -13.47 -5.95 -22.85
CA PRO A 134 -13.91 -7.00 -21.93
C PRO A 134 -12.76 -7.92 -21.51
N GLY A 135 -12.94 -8.62 -20.38
CA GLY A 135 -11.97 -9.61 -19.88
C GLY A 135 -10.94 -9.09 -18.88
N TYR A 136 -10.89 -7.79 -18.60
CA TYR A 136 -9.95 -7.18 -17.64
C TYR A 136 -10.54 -6.90 -16.24
N ALA A 137 -11.77 -7.36 -15.98
CA ALA A 137 -12.42 -7.25 -14.68
C ALA A 137 -13.35 -8.45 -14.44
N ASN A 138 -13.71 -8.71 -13.19
CA ASN A 138 -14.68 -9.76 -12.85
C ASN A 138 -16.04 -9.47 -13.54
N PRO A 139 -16.49 -10.34 -14.47
CA PRO A 139 -17.70 -10.06 -15.25
C PRO A 139 -18.99 -10.14 -14.41
N THR A 140 -18.95 -10.82 -13.26
CA THR A 140 -20.12 -11.12 -12.43
C THR A 140 -20.25 -10.24 -11.19
N LEU A 141 -19.19 -9.52 -10.79
CA LEU A 141 -19.20 -8.68 -9.60
C LEU A 141 -19.98 -7.38 -9.86
N GLN A 142 -20.95 -7.10 -8.98
CA GLN A 142 -21.88 -5.96 -9.05
C GLN A 142 -21.95 -5.22 -7.70
N GLU A 143 -20.80 -5.04 -7.06
CA GLU A 143 -20.69 -4.25 -5.82
C GLU A 143 -20.22 -2.82 -6.12
N PRO A 144 -20.87 -1.78 -5.55
CA PRO A 144 -20.43 -0.40 -5.74
C PRO A 144 -18.97 -0.18 -5.30
N GLY A 145 -18.18 0.48 -6.14
CA GLY A 145 -16.77 0.78 -5.92
C GLY A 145 -15.81 -0.39 -6.19
N LYS A 146 -16.31 -1.57 -6.57
CA LYS A 146 -15.54 -2.79 -6.83
C LYS A 146 -15.69 -3.30 -8.27
N GLY A 147 -15.91 -2.39 -9.21
CA GLY A 147 -16.16 -2.76 -10.61
C GLY A 147 -14.88 -3.02 -11.40
N VAL A 148 -13.83 -2.23 -11.14
CA VAL A 148 -12.53 -2.31 -11.83
C VAL A 148 -11.60 -3.23 -11.05
N ALA A 149 -10.68 -3.91 -11.73
CA ALA A 149 -9.70 -4.77 -11.08
C ALA A 149 -8.70 -3.94 -10.26
N MET A 150 -8.58 -4.26 -8.97
CA MET A 150 -7.69 -3.59 -8.01
C MET A 150 -6.77 -4.60 -7.32
N SER A 151 -5.49 -4.27 -7.12
CA SER A 151 -4.48 -5.16 -6.51
C SER A 151 -4.87 -5.67 -5.11
N HIS A 152 -5.47 -4.79 -4.29
CA HIS A 152 -5.90 -5.09 -2.93
C HIS A 152 -7.28 -5.77 -2.83
N LEU A 153 -7.99 -5.96 -3.96
CA LEU A 153 -9.32 -6.59 -4.00
C LEU A 153 -9.33 -7.78 -4.98
N PRO A 154 -8.77 -8.95 -4.64
CA PRO A 154 -8.69 -10.10 -5.54
C PRO A 154 -10.02 -10.59 -6.11
N GLU A 155 -11.15 -10.29 -5.46
CA GLU A 155 -12.49 -10.58 -5.99
C GLU A 155 -12.86 -9.80 -7.25
N THR A 156 -12.17 -8.69 -7.52
CA THR A 156 -12.40 -7.82 -8.69
C THR A 156 -11.69 -8.30 -9.95
N TRP A 157 -10.77 -9.27 -9.82
CA TRP A 157 -9.96 -9.76 -10.92
C TRP A 157 -10.78 -10.62 -11.90
N PRO A 158 -10.47 -10.61 -13.21
CA PRO A 158 -11.08 -11.54 -14.15
C PRO A 158 -10.65 -12.98 -13.84
N PRO A 159 -11.27 -14.03 -14.41
CA PRO A 159 -10.82 -15.41 -14.24
C PRO A 159 -9.43 -15.70 -14.83
N PHE A 160 -9.02 -14.93 -15.84
CA PHE A 160 -7.70 -14.93 -16.47
C PHE A 160 -7.48 -13.56 -17.13
N TRP A 161 -6.22 -13.16 -17.30
CA TRP A 161 -5.86 -11.91 -17.98
C TRP A 161 -5.75 -12.13 -19.49
N PRO A 162 -6.43 -11.36 -20.35
CA PRO A 162 -6.38 -11.58 -21.80
C PRO A 162 -4.97 -11.40 -22.41
N ASP A 163 -4.18 -10.50 -21.85
CA ASP A 163 -2.79 -10.19 -22.24
C ASP A 163 -1.77 -11.16 -21.61
N HIS A 164 -2.10 -11.79 -20.48
CA HIS A 164 -1.26 -12.77 -19.79
C HIS A 164 -2.07 -14.01 -19.34
N PRO A 165 -2.55 -14.83 -20.29
CA PRO A 165 -3.45 -15.96 -19.99
C PRO A 165 -2.78 -17.08 -19.17
N ASP A 166 -1.45 -17.12 -19.15
CA ASP A 166 -0.60 -18.07 -18.41
C ASP A 166 -0.29 -17.62 -16.97
N TRP A 167 -0.68 -16.40 -16.58
CA TRP A 167 -0.50 -15.87 -15.23
C TRP A 167 -1.54 -16.43 -14.24
N ILE A 168 -1.63 -17.75 -14.18
CA ILE A 168 -2.54 -18.51 -13.32
C ILE A 168 -1.76 -19.37 -12.32
N ASP A 169 -2.22 -19.40 -11.07
CA ASP A 169 -1.73 -20.36 -10.09
C ASP A 169 -2.30 -21.74 -10.43
N THR A 170 -1.42 -22.65 -10.85
CA THR A 170 -1.80 -24.00 -11.27
C THR A 170 -2.35 -24.86 -10.12
N THR A 171 -2.13 -24.45 -8.86
CA THR A 171 -2.63 -25.15 -7.66
C THR A 171 -4.06 -24.72 -7.32
N THR A 172 -4.35 -23.42 -7.38
CA THR A 172 -5.66 -22.86 -6.98
C THR A 172 -6.59 -22.56 -8.14
N GLY A 173 -6.06 -22.48 -9.37
CA GLY A 173 -6.79 -22.05 -10.57
C GLY A 173 -7.18 -20.57 -10.57
N LYS A 174 -6.58 -19.76 -9.69
CA LYS A 174 -6.81 -18.31 -9.61
C LYS A 174 -5.72 -17.56 -10.36
N PRO A 175 -6.01 -16.42 -11.00
CA PRO A 175 -4.98 -15.61 -11.61
C PRO A 175 -4.10 -14.94 -10.54
N PHE A 176 -2.82 -14.74 -10.88
CA PHE A 176 -1.96 -13.79 -10.16
C PHE A 176 -2.35 -12.36 -10.53
N TRP A 177 -2.02 -11.38 -9.68
CA TRP A 177 -2.22 -9.97 -10.03
C TRP A 177 -1.44 -9.61 -11.31
N ASN A 178 -2.07 -8.88 -12.23
CA ASN A 178 -1.39 -8.30 -13.39
C ASN A 178 -0.72 -6.98 -12.96
N GLY A 179 0.41 -7.11 -12.24
CA GLY A 179 1.14 -5.98 -11.69
C GLY A 179 2.06 -5.32 -12.72
N TYR A 180 2.26 -4.01 -12.57
CA TYR A 180 3.20 -3.22 -13.40
C TYR A 180 4.61 -3.83 -13.42
N PHE A 181 5.10 -4.29 -12.26
CA PHE A 181 6.42 -4.92 -12.13
C PHE A 181 6.42 -6.44 -12.41
N GLY A 182 5.36 -6.96 -13.04
CA GLY A 182 5.27 -8.37 -13.42
C GLY A 182 4.34 -9.22 -12.55
N LYS A 183 4.42 -10.54 -12.77
CA LYS A 183 3.45 -11.53 -12.31
C LYS A 183 3.30 -11.58 -10.79
N GLY A 184 2.13 -11.18 -10.30
CA GLY A 184 1.78 -11.26 -8.88
C GLY A 184 2.49 -10.24 -7.98
N ILE A 185 3.21 -9.26 -8.56
CA ILE A 185 3.94 -8.24 -7.81
C ILE A 185 3.01 -7.05 -7.54
N THR A 186 2.81 -6.71 -6.27
CA THR A 186 2.04 -5.54 -5.83
C THR A 186 2.97 -4.52 -5.17
N ASN A 187 3.39 -3.49 -5.91
CA ASN A 187 4.28 -2.45 -5.40
C ASN A 187 3.52 -1.30 -4.73
N ALA A 188 2.48 -0.79 -5.40
CA ALA A 188 1.59 0.24 -4.86
C ALA A 188 0.65 -0.32 -3.79
N ASP A 189 0.31 0.50 -2.79
CA ASP A 189 -0.72 0.16 -1.78
C ASP A 189 -2.08 -0.09 -2.46
N GLN A 190 -2.37 0.67 -3.52
CA GLN A 190 -3.46 0.40 -4.45
C GLN A 190 -2.97 0.58 -5.89
N GLU A 191 -3.18 -0.44 -6.71
CA GLU A 191 -2.98 -0.41 -8.16
C GLU A 191 -4.29 -0.83 -8.84
N SER A 192 -4.71 -0.10 -9.86
CA SER A 192 -5.79 -0.49 -10.77
C SER A 192 -5.23 -0.89 -12.13
N TYR A 193 -5.91 -1.81 -12.81
CA TYR A 193 -5.56 -2.18 -14.18
C TYR A 193 -6.82 -2.40 -15.02
N PHE A 194 -6.88 -1.75 -16.17
CA PHE A 194 -7.90 -1.98 -17.18
C PHE A 194 -7.41 -1.59 -18.57
N VAL A 195 -8.19 -1.96 -19.58
CA VAL A 195 -7.88 -1.70 -20.98
C VAL A 195 -9.11 -1.11 -21.66
N MET A 196 -8.89 -0.15 -22.55
CA MET A 196 -9.91 0.47 -23.39
C MET A 196 -9.44 0.60 -24.84
N ASP A 197 -10.37 0.65 -25.78
CA ASP A 197 -10.06 0.89 -27.19
C ASP A 197 -11.07 1.85 -27.83
N ASP A 198 -10.71 2.36 -28.99
CA ASP A 198 -11.52 3.29 -29.78
C ASP A 198 -12.37 2.60 -30.85
N ASN A 199 -12.50 1.27 -30.81
CA ASN A 199 -13.09 0.53 -31.92
C ASN A 199 -14.55 0.89 -32.20
N ASN A 200 -15.27 1.39 -31.19
CA ASN A 200 -16.65 1.86 -31.34
C ASN A 200 -16.77 3.21 -32.06
N ASP A 201 -15.68 3.97 -32.21
CA ASP A 201 -15.66 5.21 -32.98
C ASP A 201 -15.74 4.93 -34.49
N GLU A 202 -16.96 4.77 -35.00
CA GLU A 202 -17.20 4.51 -36.42
C GLU A 202 -17.27 5.81 -37.25
N LYS A 203 -16.98 6.99 -36.69
CA LYS A 203 -17.24 8.31 -37.29
C LYS A 203 -16.55 8.49 -38.63
N TYR A 204 -15.22 8.37 -38.66
CA TYR A 204 -14.39 8.59 -39.85
C TYR A 204 -14.52 7.44 -40.86
N ASN A 205 -14.74 6.23 -40.36
CA ASN A 205 -15.07 5.08 -41.19
C ASN A 205 -16.35 5.31 -42.00
N ARG A 206 -17.41 5.82 -41.37
CA ARG A 206 -18.71 6.08 -42.02
C ARG A 206 -18.68 7.31 -42.92
N ARG A 207 -17.95 8.35 -42.54
CA ARG A 207 -17.91 9.62 -43.28
C ARG A 207 -16.94 9.59 -44.46
N TYR A 208 -15.79 8.94 -44.31
CA TYR A 208 -14.69 8.95 -45.28
C TYR A 208 -14.28 7.56 -45.77
N GLY A 209 -14.84 6.48 -45.24
CA GLY A 209 -14.40 5.11 -45.58
C GLY A 209 -13.07 4.73 -44.95
N PHE A 210 -12.59 5.49 -43.96
CA PHE A 210 -11.30 5.24 -43.29
C PHE A 210 -11.24 3.83 -42.70
N ARG A 211 -10.07 3.18 -42.82
CA ARG A 211 -9.76 1.88 -42.21
C ARG A 211 -8.37 1.98 -41.59
N PRO A 212 -8.24 1.85 -40.25
CA PRO A 212 -6.94 1.98 -39.58
C PRO A 212 -6.06 0.74 -39.77
N ASP A 213 -6.67 -0.42 -40.01
CA ASP A 213 -5.99 -1.70 -40.18
C ASP A 213 -6.39 -2.33 -41.53
N SER A 214 -5.42 -2.43 -42.42
CA SER A 214 -5.58 -3.07 -43.73
C SER A 214 -5.68 -4.60 -43.64
N THR A 215 -5.29 -5.19 -42.51
CA THR A 215 -5.32 -6.63 -42.23
C THR A 215 -6.56 -7.07 -41.43
N ASP A 216 -7.27 -6.13 -40.79
CA ASP A 216 -8.49 -6.37 -40.02
C ASP A 216 -9.60 -5.38 -40.38
N SER A 217 -10.47 -5.80 -41.29
CA SER A 217 -11.61 -4.97 -41.74
C SER A 217 -12.69 -4.74 -40.68
N THR A 218 -12.61 -5.41 -39.52
CA THR A 218 -13.53 -5.22 -38.39
C THR A 218 -13.08 -4.13 -37.42
N ARG A 219 -11.86 -3.60 -37.58
CA ARG A 219 -11.38 -2.44 -36.80
C ARG A 219 -11.95 -1.15 -37.41
N MET A 220 -12.81 -0.47 -36.66
CA MET A 220 -13.63 0.63 -37.21
C MET A 220 -13.20 2.03 -36.78
N GLY A 221 -12.49 2.17 -35.65
CA GLY A 221 -11.91 3.43 -35.15
C GLY A 221 -10.62 3.85 -35.84
N HIS A 222 -9.67 4.31 -35.06
CA HIS A 222 -8.31 4.69 -35.44
C HIS A 222 -7.27 3.63 -35.07
N GLY A 223 -7.67 2.54 -34.40
CA GLY A 223 -6.70 1.49 -34.05
C GLY A 223 -6.02 1.73 -32.71
N LEU A 224 -6.49 2.70 -31.92
CA LEU A 224 -5.92 3.05 -30.63
C LEU A 224 -6.37 2.06 -29.56
N PHE A 225 -5.41 1.45 -28.90
CA PHE A 225 -5.59 0.52 -27.80
C PHE A 225 -4.82 1.06 -26.59
N VAL A 226 -5.50 1.21 -25.45
CA VAL A 226 -4.93 1.89 -24.29
C VAL A 226 -4.97 0.97 -23.07
N LYS A 227 -3.80 0.66 -22.52
CA LYS A 227 -3.70 0.04 -21.18
C LYS A 227 -3.61 1.16 -20.15
N VAL A 228 -4.38 1.06 -19.07
CA VAL A 228 -4.46 2.11 -18.05
C VAL A 228 -4.17 1.53 -16.67
N ARG A 229 -3.33 2.23 -15.91
CA ARG A 229 -3.04 1.94 -14.51
C ARG A 229 -3.20 3.18 -13.65
N GLY A 230 -3.81 3.02 -12.47
CA GLY A 230 -3.82 4.03 -11.41
C GLY A 230 -3.05 3.51 -10.20
N MET A 231 -2.14 4.30 -9.62
CA MET A 231 -1.28 3.88 -8.50
C MET A 231 -1.25 4.92 -7.38
N GLN A 232 -1.31 4.43 -6.13
CA GLN A 232 -1.21 5.25 -4.92
C GLN A 232 -0.40 4.55 -3.84
N TRP A 233 0.31 5.36 -3.06
CA TRP A 233 1.06 4.93 -1.88
C TRP A 233 0.73 5.79 -0.67
N SER A 234 0.76 5.14 0.49
CA SER A 234 0.50 5.70 1.82
C SER A 234 1.73 6.34 2.47
N ASN A 235 2.89 6.21 1.84
CA ASN A 235 4.14 6.82 2.29
C ASN A 235 4.00 8.35 2.30
N VAL A 236 4.54 9.02 3.32
CA VAL A 236 4.48 10.48 3.48
C VAL A 236 5.02 11.26 2.27
N LEU A 237 5.94 10.67 1.49
CA LEU A 237 6.47 11.29 0.27
C LEU A 237 5.46 11.26 -0.90
N ALA A 238 4.52 10.31 -0.89
CA ALA A 238 3.60 10.04 -1.99
C ALA A 238 2.11 10.22 -1.62
N GLU A 239 1.79 10.46 -0.34
CA GLU A 239 0.42 10.39 0.17
C GLU A 239 -0.50 11.49 -0.37
N ASP A 240 0.08 12.55 -0.95
CA ASP A 240 -0.59 13.69 -1.57
C ASP A 240 -0.77 13.56 -3.09
N GLY A 241 -0.51 12.40 -3.70
CA GLY A 241 -0.63 12.19 -5.15
C GLY A 241 -1.28 10.86 -5.58
N ILE A 242 -1.80 10.82 -6.81
CA ILE A 242 -2.21 9.60 -7.53
C ILE A 242 -1.67 9.60 -8.96
N PHE A 243 -0.96 8.53 -9.31
CA PHE A 243 -0.32 8.37 -10.62
C PHE A 243 -1.27 7.62 -11.57
N TRP A 244 -1.34 8.08 -12.81
CA TRP A 244 -2.13 7.48 -13.88
C TRP A 244 -1.26 7.26 -15.11
N ILE A 245 -1.09 6.01 -15.50
CA ILE A 245 -0.23 5.59 -16.61
C ILE A 245 -1.12 5.08 -17.74
N TYR A 246 -0.85 5.54 -18.95
CA TYR A 246 -1.57 5.19 -20.17
C TYR A 246 -0.57 4.74 -21.24
N ASP A 247 -0.57 3.45 -21.56
CA ASP A 247 0.18 2.92 -22.72
C ASP A 247 -0.73 2.93 -23.94
N ILE A 248 -0.44 3.77 -24.92
CA ILE A 248 -1.26 3.97 -26.13
C ILE A 248 -0.58 3.27 -27.31
N THR A 249 -1.17 2.17 -27.74
CA THR A 249 -0.69 1.38 -28.87
C THR A 249 -1.51 1.67 -30.13
N ASN A 250 -0.83 1.91 -31.25
CA ASN A 250 -1.45 1.85 -32.58
C ASN A 250 -1.49 0.39 -33.07
N GLU A 251 -2.57 -0.33 -32.80
CA GLU A 251 -2.76 -1.70 -33.28
C GLU A 251 -3.03 -1.79 -34.79
N GLY A 252 -3.20 -0.66 -35.49
CA GLY A 252 -3.48 -0.62 -36.91
C GLY A 252 -2.27 -0.92 -37.80
N THR A 253 -2.43 -0.61 -39.09
CA THR A 253 -1.35 -0.59 -40.09
C THR A 253 -1.13 0.80 -40.70
N THR A 254 -1.91 1.79 -40.28
CA THR A 254 -1.79 3.18 -40.71
C THR A 254 -0.82 3.91 -39.80
N ASP A 255 0.16 4.61 -40.37
CA ASP A 255 1.05 5.50 -39.63
C ASP A 255 0.39 6.88 -39.48
N TYR A 256 0.34 7.41 -38.26
CA TYR A 256 -0.14 8.77 -37.98
C TYR A 256 1.06 9.70 -37.88
N ARG A 257 1.15 10.68 -38.78
CA ARG A 257 2.28 11.63 -38.79
C ARG A 257 2.21 12.62 -37.63
N ARG A 258 1.00 13.09 -37.31
CA ARG A 258 0.74 14.00 -36.20
C ARG A 258 -0.32 13.39 -35.29
N THR A 259 0.12 13.06 -34.10
CA THR A 259 -0.68 12.62 -32.97
C THR A 259 -0.46 13.60 -31.84
N VAL A 260 -1.48 13.88 -31.05
CA VAL A 260 -1.36 14.69 -29.84
C VAL A 260 -2.05 13.97 -28.69
N PHE A 261 -1.37 13.87 -27.57
CA PHE A 261 -2.00 13.47 -26.33
C PHE A 261 -2.46 14.71 -25.57
N GLY A 262 -3.60 14.66 -24.90
CA GLY A 262 -4.01 15.72 -24.00
C GLY A 262 -5.00 15.26 -22.96
N PHE A 263 -5.39 16.20 -22.12
CA PHE A 263 -6.43 15.99 -21.14
C PHE A 263 -7.26 17.25 -20.97
N LEU A 264 -8.48 17.05 -20.48
CA LEU A 264 -9.44 18.09 -20.19
C LEU A 264 -9.86 17.97 -18.73
N VAL A 265 -9.96 19.11 -18.07
CA VAL A 265 -10.26 19.19 -16.64
C VAL A 265 -11.49 20.03 -16.37
N GLY A 266 -12.37 19.45 -15.55
CA GLY A 266 -13.42 20.15 -14.82
C GLY A 266 -12.87 20.90 -13.62
N THR A 267 -12.65 22.22 -13.72
CA THR A 267 -12.16 22.98 -12.55
C THR A 267 -13.32 23.16 -11.57
N TRP A 268 -13.19 22.56 -10.39
CA TRP A 268 -14.31 22.38 -9.48
C TRP A 268 -13.86 22.32 -8.01
N VAL A 269 -13.03 23.29 -7.61
CA VAL A 269 -12.51 23.40 -6.25
C VAL A 269 -13.63 23.82 -5.29
N GLY A 270 -13.60 23.27 -4.08
CA GLY A 270 -14.61 23.60 -3.07
C GLY A 270 -15.94 22.84 -3.19
N ALA A 271 -16.21 22.22 -4.34
CA ALA A 271 -17.48 21.59 -4.60
C ALA A 271 -17.60 20.17 -4.03
N GLY A 272 -18.63 19.96 -3.19
CA GLY A 272 -18.95 18.63 -2.65
C GLY A 272 -19.71 17.75 -3.65
N GLY A 273 -19.46 16.43 -3.61
CA GLY A 273 -20.13 15.46 -4.47
C GLY A 273 -21.66 15.54 -4.40
N GLY A 274 -22.29 15.97 -5.50
CA GLY A 274 -23.74 15.95 -5.67
C GLY A 274 -24.49 17.28 -5.56
N SER A 275 -23.82 18.43 -5.54
CA SER A 275 -24.50 19.73 -5.35
C SER A 275 -24.84 20.41 -6.69
N SER A 276 -25.96 20.04 -7.30
CA SER A 276 -26.56 20.85 -8.37
C SER A 276 -27.01 22.20 -7.80
N GLY A 277 -26.51 23.30 -8.37
CA GLY A 277 -26.74 24.66 -7.86
C GLY A 277 -25.64 25.22 -6.95
N ASN A 278 -24.56 24.46 -6.75
CA ASN A 278 -23.32 24.99 -6.17
C ASN A 278 -22.77 26.11 -7.07
N THR A 279 -22.40 27.26 -6.49
CA THR A 279 -21.76 28.39 -7.20
C THR A 279 -20.33 28.64 -6.75
N GLU A 280 -19.75 27.75 -5.94
CA GLU A 280 -18.38 27.84 -5.42
C GLU A 280 -17.34 27.92 -6.53
N TRP A 281 -17.55 27.20 -7.62
CA TRP A 281 -16.60 27.14 -8.73
C TRP A 281 -16.40 28.46 -9.50
N ARG A 282 -17.06 29.56 -9.09
CA ARG A 282 -17.11 30.84 -9.83
C ARG A 282 -15.86 31.70 -9.64
N ASP A 283 -14.99 31.31 -8.74
CA ASP A 283 -13.71 31.93 -8.45
C ASP A 283 -12.57 30.92 -8.44
N ASP A 284 -12.83 29.72 -8.95
CA ASP A 284 -11.76 28.78 -9.29
C ASP A 284 -10.91 29.36 -10.42
N LEU A 285 -9.61 29.06 -10.40
CA LEU A 285 -8.67 29.44 -11.44
C LEU A 285 -7.76 28.27 -11.75
N SER A 286 -7.28 28.21 -12.99
CA SER A 286 -6.27 27.25 -13.42
C SER A 286 -5.16 27.96 -14.20
N PHE A 287 -3.95 27.46 -14.08
CA PHE A 287 -2.76 28.00 -14.75
C PHE A 287 -1.76 26.88 -15.04
N PHE A 288 -0.61 27.22 -15.63
CA PHE A 288 0.42 26.26 -16.01
C PHE A 288 1.85 26.78 -15.75
N ASP A 289 2.79 25.86 -15.64
CA ASP A 289 4.23 26.06 -15.79
C ASP A 289 4.76 24.97 -16.72
N ALA A 290 5.04 25.36 -17.97
CA ALA A 290 5.42 24.43 -19.02
C ALA A 290 6.82 23.83 -18.83
N ALA A 291 7.74 24.46 -18.08
CA ALA A 291 9.06 23.85 -17.84
C ALA A 291 9.13 23.02 -16.55
N GLU A 292 8.00 22.86 -15.87
CA GLU A 292 7.84 21.85 -14.81
C GLU A 292 6.75 20.83 -15.23
N ASP A 293 6.32 20.88 -16.49
CA ASP A 293 5.23 20.12 -17.09
C ASP A 293 3.97 20.06 -16.23
N LEU A 294 3.58 21.22 -15.71
CA LEU A 294 2.58 21.34 -14.67
C LEU A 294 1.42 22.23 -15.11
N THR A 295 0.19 21.75 -14.93
CA THR A 295 -0.99 22.62 -14.82
C THR A 295 -1.55 22.51 -13.41
N TYR A 296 -2.22 23.54 -12.92
CA TYR A 296 -2.76 23.52 -11.57
C TYR A 296 -3.99 24.40 -11.40
N SER A 297 -4.86 24.01 -10.48
CA SER A 297 -6.11 24.67 -10.13
C SER A 297 -6.15 25.05 -8.65
N TRP A 298 -6.80 26.16 -8.34
CA TRP A 298 -7.04 26.63 -6.98
C TRP A 298 -8.27 27.52 -6.91
N ASP A 299 -8.72 27.76 -5.69
CA ASP A 299 -9.77 28.73 -5.37
C ASP A 299 -9.17 30.14 -5.13
N ALA A 300 -9.58 31.15 -5.90
CA ALA A 300 -8.87 32.43 -5.98
C ALA A 300 -8.85 33.22 -4.67
N ASP A 301 -9.93 33.15 -3.89
CA ASP A 301 -10.06 33.85 -2.61
C ASP A 301 -9.68 32.98 -1.39
N LYS A 302 -9.46 31.68 -1.61
CA LYS A 302 -9.10 30.64 -0.63
C LYS A 302 -10.18 30.41 0.42
N TYR A 303 -11.44 30.63 0.08
CA TYR A 303 -12.57 30.52 0.96
C TYR A 303 -13.69 29.69 0.34
N ILE A 304 -14.06 28.60 1.02
CA ILE A 304 -15.25 27.82 0.62
C ILE A 304 -16.53 28.35 1.26
N ASP A 305 -17.50 28.78 0.46
CA ASP A 305 -18.82 29.16 0.96
C ASP A 305 -19.51 27.97 1.64
N LYS A 306 -19.76 28.10 2.95
CA LYS A 306 -20.49 27.10 3.73
C LYS A 306 -21.93 26.91 3.26
N SER A 307 -22.50 27.83 2.49
CA SER A 307 -23.80 27.65 1.86
C SER A 307 -23.73 26.68 0.66
N SER A 308 -22.60 26.69 -0.07
CA SER A 308 -22.27 25.82 -1.21
C SER A 308 -21.79 24.43 -0.75
N ASN A 309 -20.83 24.40 0.19
CA ASN A 309 -20.30 23.17 0.77
C ASN A 309 -20.20 23.28 2.30
N PRO A 310 -21.29 22.99 3.04
CA PRO A 310 -21.32 23.08 4.50
C PRO A 310 -20.39 22.06 5.19
N LYS A 311 -19.95 21.03 4.45
CA LYS A 311 -19.14 19.93 4.97
C LYS A 311 -17.64 20.14 4.79
N TRP A 312 -17.21 21.16 4.05
CA TRP A 312 -15.80 21.45 3.84
C TRP A 312 -15.06 21.61 5.19
N ILE A 313 -13.91 20.96 5.33
CA ILE A 313 -13.06 21.02 6.53
C ILE A 313 -11.69 21.57 6.17
N GLY A 314 -11.19 22.53 6.96
CA GLY A 314 -9.85 23.07 6.81
C GLY A 314 -9.70 24.16 5.74
N SER A 315 -8.45 24.48 5.41
CA SER A 315 -8.03 25.41 4.35
C SER A 315 -8.20 24.79 2.96
N VAL A 316 -8.24 25.67 1.94
CA VAL A 316 -8.25 25.26 0.53
C VAL A 316 -6.83 25.18 0.01
N GLY A 317 -6.49 24.03 -0.57
CA GLY A 317 -5.21 23.79 -1.21
C GLY A 317 -5.21 24.06 -2.71
N TYR A 318 -4.14 23.61 -3.35
CA TYR A 318 -3.95 23.59 -4.80
C TYR A 318 -4.02 22.14 -5.29
N LEU A 319 -4.58 21.94 -6.47
CA LEU A 319 -4.53 20.67 -7.19
C LEU A 319 -3.65 20.85 -8.43
N GLY A 320 -2.60 20.05 -8.54
CA GLY A 320 -1.73 19.94 -9.70
C GLY A 320 -2.07 18.75 -10.58
N TYR A 321 -1.93 18.95 -11.89
CA TYR A 321 -1.99 17.95 -12.93
C TYR A 321 -0.65 18.03 -13.68
N GLY A 322 0.27 17.15 -13.30
CA GLY A 322 1.63 17.13 -13.84
C GLY A 322 1.77 16.04 -14.88
N PHE A 323 2.41 16.34 -16.01
CA PHE A 323 3.02 15.27 -16.78
C PHE A 323 4.29 14.81 -16.06
N LEU A 324 4.38 13.50 -15.87
CA LEU A 324 5.60 12.82 -15.46
C LEU A 324 6.26 12.14 -16.66
N GLU A 325 5.42 11.69 -17.60
CA GLU A 325 5.82 11.13 -18.87
C GLU A 325 4.91 11.69 -19.97
N THR A 326 5.50 12.11 -21.08
CA THR A 326 4.76 12.38 -22.32
C THR A 326 5.30 11.51 -23.45
N PRO A 327 4.53 11.29 -24.53
CA PRO A 327 5.02 10.58 -25.70
C PRO A 327 6.36 11.12 -26.19
N GLY A 328 7.25 10.23 -26.60
CA GLY A 328 8.57 10.63 -27.08
C GLY A 328 8.55 11.13 -28.53
N ASN A 329 9.48 12.00 -28.91
CA ASN A 329 9.69 12.40 -30.31
C ASN A 329 11.12 12.15 -30.82
N PRO A 330 11.53 10.89 -31.01
CA PRO A 330 12.90 10.53 -31.31
C PRO A 330 13.31 10.74 -32.77
N PHE A 331 12.70 11.70 -33.44
CA PHE A 331 12.82 11.90 -34.87
C PHE A 331 13.14 13.32 -35.26
N ASP A 332 13.06 14.30 -34.37
CA ASP A 332 13.18 15.71 -34.70
C ASP A 332 14.60 16.27 -34.55
N GLY A 333 15.50 15.55 -33.89
CA GLY A 333 16.87 16.00 -33.65
C GLY A 333 17.01 16.94 -32.45
N ILE A 334 16.01 17.03 -31.59
CA ILE A 334 15.93 17.92 -30.43
C ILE A 334 15.90 17.07 -29.16
N ASP A 335 16.46 17.63 -28.09
CA ASP A 335 16.38 17.11 -26.71
C ASP A 335 15.16 17.78 -26.06
N ASN A 336 13.99 17.16 -26.23
CA ASN A 336 12.70 17.78 -25.99
C ASN A 336 12.40 17.98 -24.49
N ASP A 337 12.85 17.08 -23.63
CA ASP A 337 12.73 17.18 -22.18
C ASP A 337 13.94 17.84 -21.51
N GLY A 338 15.04 18.04 -22.26
CA GLY A 338 16.17 18.84 -21.82
C GLY A 338 17.11 18.10 -20.86
N ASP A 339 17.08 16.77 -20.86
CA ASP A 339 17.83 15.94 -19.92
C ASP A 339 19.28 15.68 -20.37
N SER A 340 19.61 16.02 -21.63
CA SER A 340 20.99 15.97 -22.12
C SER A 340 21.91 16.89 -21.33
N ASN A 341 22.85 16.23 -20.63
CA ASN A 341 23.90 16.88 -19.86
C ASN A 341 25.23 17.00 -20.64
N ASN A 342 25.25 16.65 -21.93
CA ASN A 342 26.47 16.62 -22.72
C ASN A 342 26.94 18.04 -23.11
N PRO A 343 28.09 18.53 -22.60
CA PRO A 343 28.57 19.87 -22.91
C PRO A 343 29.00 20.04 -24.38
N GLY A 344 29.12 18.94 -25.14
CA GLY A 344 29.40 18.95 -26.57
C GLY A 344 28.18 19.20 -27.45
N SER A 345 26.97 19.09 -26.90
CA SER A 345 25.70 19.30 -27.61
C SER A 345 25.37 20.80 -27.64
N PRO A 346 25.10 21.37 -28.83
CA PRO A 346 24.71 22.77 -28.94
C PRO A 346 23.30 22.98 -28.36
N LYS A 347 23.07 24.15 -27.75
CA LYS A 347 21.74 24.59 -27.33
C LYS A 347 21.25 25.73 -28.19
N PHE A 348 19.95 25.81 -28.43
CA PHE A 348 19.32 26.85 -29.24
C PHE A 348 19.62 28.27 -28.75
N LYS A 349 19.69 29.20 -29.70
CA LYS A 349 19.85 30.64 -29.49
C LYS A 349 18.79 31.39 -30.29
N ALA A 350 18.54 32.65 -29.91
CA ALA A 350 17.62 33.52 -30.64
C ALA A 350 17.91 33.59 -32.15
N GLN A 351 19.19 33.56 -32.56
CA GLN A 351 19.63 33.64 -33.96
C GLN A 351 19.35 32.37 -34.78
N ASP A 352 19.01 31.26 -34.12
CA ASP A 352 18.73 29.99 -34.77
C ASP A 352 17.29 29.96 -35.32
N PHE A 353 16.43 30.89 -34.89
CA PHE A 353 15.05 31.02 -35.34
C PHE A 353 14.86 32.26 -36.24
N PRO A 354 13.81 32.28 -37.08
CA PRO A 354 13.49 33.45 -37.89
C PRO A 354 13.12 34.68 -37.03
N PRO A 355 13.31 35.90 -37.54
CA PRO A 355 12.88 37.12 -36.86
C PRO A 355 11.36 37.17 -36.72
N SER A 356 10.89 37.49 -35.52
CA SER A 356 9.47 37.68 -35.21
C SER A 356 9.26 38.85 -34.23
N PRO A 357 8.02 39.31 -33.99
CA PRO A 357 7.75 40.30 -32.94
C PRO A 357 8.22 39.87 -31.54
N LEU A 358 8.31 38.56 -31.30
CA LEU A 358 8.80 37.97 -30.06
C LEU A 358 10.30 37.63 -30.10
N ASN A 359 10.88 37.47 -31.31
CA ASN A 359 12.29 37.21 -31.56
C ASN A 359 12.94 38.28 -32.49
N PRO A 360 13.27 39.48 -31.97
CA PRO A 360 13.87 40.54 -32.80
C PRO A 360 15.31 40.25 -33.24
N ASP A 361 16.01 39.36 -32.53
CA ASP A 361 17.42 38.98 -32.79
C ASP A 361 17.55 37.74 -33.69
N GLY A 362 16.43 37.23 -34.22
CA GLY A 362 16.40 36.11 -35.16
C GLY A 362 17.11 36.38 -36.47
N MET A 363 17.45 35.32 -37.20
CA MET A 363 18.10 35.41 -38.51
C MET A 363 17.37 34.55 -39.54
N ASN A 364 17.21 35.07 -40.76
CA ASN A 364 16.65 34.30 -41.87
C ASN A 364 17.74 33.48 -42.55
N ARG A 365 17.40 32.24 -42.92
CA ARG A 365 18.26 31.37 -43.70
C ARG A 365 18.02 31.58 -45.19
N VAL A 366 19.04 32.07 -45.89
CA VAL A 366 18.95 32.43 -47.32
C VAL A 366 19.96 31.63 -48.10
N LEU A 367 19.49 30.66 -48.90
CA LEU A 367 20.35 29.73 -49.60
C LEU A 367 21.36 30.46 -50.49
N SER A 368 22.61 30.03 -50.45
CA SER A 368 23.69 30.53 -51.29
C SER A 368 24.46 29.37 -51.87
N ARG A 369 25.06 29.54 -53.04
CA ARG A 369 25.87 28.47 -53.64
C ARG A 369 27.18 28.24 -52.89
N PHE A 370 27.78 29.31 -52.37
CA PHE A 370 29.13 29.27 -51.79
C PHE A 370 29.23 29.93 -50.41
N ASP A 371 28.44 30.98 -50.16
CA ASP A 371 28.53 31.74 -48.92
C ASP A 371 27.82 30.98 -47.79
N PRO A 372 28.53 30.55 -46.73
CA PRO A 372 27.90 29.88 -45.59
C PRO A 372 27.03 30.83 -44.75
N GLY A 373 27.09 32.14 -44.94
CA GLY A 373 26.28 33.08 -44.17
C GLY A 373 26.81 33.32 -42.73
N PRO A 374 26.07 34.09 -41.92
CA PRO A 374 26.53 34.55 -40.62
C PRO A 374 26.35 33.54 -39.47
N ASN A 375 25.42 32.58 -39.60
CA ASN A 375 25.21 31.54 -38.59
C ASN A 375 25.99 30.26 -38.98
N PRO A 376 27.09 29.91 -38.28
CA PRO A 376 27.87 28.72 -38.60
C PRO A 376 27.15 27.41 -38.25
N ASP A 377 26.15 27.48 -37.38
CA ASP A 377 25.38 26.33 -36.94
C ASP A 377 24.34 25.94 -38.01
N PHE A 378 23.87 26.90 -38.79
CA PHE A 378 22.87 26.76 -39.87
C PHE A 378 23.34 27.44 -41.17
N PRO A 379 24.32 26.87 -41.89
CA PRO A 379 24.95 27.52 -43.03
C PRO A 379 24.03 27.63 -44.24
N ASN A 380 24.13 28.76 -44.94
CA ASN A 380 23.39 29.07 -46.17
C ASN A 380 23.80 28.23 -47.39
N ASN A 381 24.98 27.60 -47.38
CA ASN A 381 25.54 26.88 -48.53
C ASN A 381 25.36 25.36 -48.50
N LYS A 382 24.62 24.85 -47.52
CA LYS A 382 24.29 23.43 -47.36
C LYS A 382 22.83 23.28 -46.95
N ILE A 383 22.29 22.09 -47.15
CA ILE A 383 20.99 21.66 -46.64
C ILE A 383 21.12 20.24 -46.07
N VAL A 384 20.16 19.81 -45.28
CA VAL A 384 19.99 18.42 -44.85
C VAL A 384 18.75 17.86 -45.52
N LEU A 385 18.84 16.62 -46.02
CA LEU A 385 17.71 15.88 -46.55
C LEU A 385 17.45 14.67 -45.67
N ILE A 386 16.20 14.45 -45.30
CA ILE A 386 15.76 13.38 -44.40
C ILE A 386 15.06 12.29 -45.22
N GLU A 387 15.53 11.04 -45.11
CA GLU A 387 14.94 9.85 -45.73
C GLU A 387 14.32 8.95 -44.66
N VAL A 388 13.02 8.66 -44.80
CA VAL A 388 12.30 7.76 -43.87
C VAL A 388 12.36 6.33 -44.38
N LYS A 389 12.85 5.41 -43.56
CA LYS A 389 12.96 3.98 -43.87
C LYS A 389 12.28 3.13 -42.81
N LYS A 390 11.74 1.97 -43.22
CA LYS A 390 11.30 0.92 -42.29
C LYS A 390 12.36 -0.17 -42.20
N VAL A 391 12.91 -0.38 -41.01
CA VAL A 391 13.93 -1.40 -40.71
C VAL A 391 13.32 -2.43 -39.77
N TYR A 392 13.50 -3.72 -40.06
CA TYR A 392 12.98 -4.77 -39.18
C TYR A 392 13.92 -4.97 -37.98
N SER A 393 13.42 -4.73 -36.77
CA SER A 393 14.13 -5.09 -35.55
C SER A 393 13.84 -6.55 -35.21
N GLN A 394 14.90 -7.36 -35.12
CA GLN A 394 14.79 -8.74 -34.68
C GLN A 394 14.47 -8.85 -33.19
N MET A 395 14.90 -7.87 -32.41
CA MET A 395 14.77 -7.81 -30.95
C MET A 395 13.31 -7.61 -30.52
N TYR A 396 12.62 -6.63 -31.10
CA TYR A 396 11.20 -6.37 -30.81
C TYR A 396 10.25 -7.05 -31.80
N GLY A 397 10.77 -7.68 -32.85
CA GLY A 397 9.98 -8.39 -33.84
C GLY A 397 9.08 -7.50 -34.71
N VAL A 398 9.33 -6.19 -34.77
CA VAL A 398 8.54 -5.19 -35.49
C VAL A 398 9.36 -4.40 -36.52
N TYR A 399 8.70 -3.80 -37.50
CA TYR A 399 9.33 -2.82 -38.39
C TYR A 399 9.35 -1.45 -37.72
N GLN A 400 10.54 -0.93 -37.48
CA GLN A 400 10.77 0.38 -36.91
C GLN A 400 11.02 1.42 -37.99
N THR A 401 10.55 2.63 -37.72
CA THR A 401 10.81 3.78 -38.59
C THR A 401 12.13 4.43 -38.19
N VAL A 402 12.98 4.70 -39.18
CA VAL A 402 14.31 5.32 -39.03
C VAL A 402 14.41 6.52 -39.97
N TYR A 403 14.91 7.64 -39.44
CA TYR A 403 15.10 8.90 -40.17
C TYR A 403 16.59 9.10 -40.47
N GLU A 404 16.99 8.77 -41.70
CA GLU A 404 18.37 8.96 -42.15
C GLU A 404 18.58 10.37 -42.69
N ARG A 405 19.59 11.08 -42.17
CA ARG A 405 19.88 12.46 -42.52
C ARG A 405 21.13 12.57 -43.38
N LYS A 406 21.04 13.34 -44.46
CA LYS A 406 22.13 13.54 -45.40
C LYS A 406 22.39 15.02 -45.65
N VAL A 407 23.58 15.46 -45.25
CA VAL A 407 24.08 16.80 -45.57
C VAL A 407 24.43 16.88 -47.06
N VAL A 408 23.87 17.87 -47.76
CA VAL A 408 24.12 18.13 -49.18
C VAL A 408 24.66 19.54 -49.36
N SER A 409 25.80 19.65 -50.03
CA SER A 409 26.41 20.94 -50.37
C SER A 409 25.77 21.54 -51.62
N LEU A 410 25.36 22.80 -51.57
CA LEU A 410 24.58 23.42 -52.64
C LEU A 410 25.41 23.71 -53.90
N ASP A 411 26.73 23.80 -53.80
CA ASP A 411 27.64 23.90 -54.96
C ASP A 411 27.63 22.64 -55.85
N THR A 412 27.25 21.49 -55.28
CA THR A 412 27.09 20.22 -56.01
C THR A 412 25.73 20.07 -56.67
N LEU A 413 24.70 20.73 -56.13
CA LEU A 413 23.34 20.74 -56.68
C LEU A 413 23.21 21.82 -57.77
N PHE A 414 23.55 23.07 -57.44
CA PHE A 414 23.45 24.20 -58.36
C PHE A 414 24.71 24.32 -59.23
N LYS A 415 24.51 24.26 -60.55
CA LYS A 415 25.56 24.54 -61.54
C LYS A 415 25.74 26.04 -61.77
N ASN A 416 24.66 26.83 -61.63
CA ASN A 416 24.65 28.29 -61.77
C ASN A 416 23.72 28.95 -60.73
N ASP A 417 23.86 30.27 -60.53
CA ASP A 417 23.08 31.03 -59.54
C ASP A 417 21.60 31.27 -59.94
N THR A 418 21.20 30.81 -61.13
CA THR A 418 19.81 30.87 -61.64
C THR A 418 19.11 29.52 -61.62
N ASP A 419 19.77 28.46 -61.13
CA ASP A 419 19.22 27.11 -61.15
C ASP A 419 18.05 26.98 -60.17
N THR A 420 17.04 26.21 -60.57
CA THR A 420 15.91 25.84 -59.71
C THR A 420 15.81 24.32 -59.71
N ILE A 421 15.86 23.70 -58.53
CA ILE A 421 15.96 22.25 -58.34
C ILE A 421 14.88 21.79 -57.39
N THR A 422 14.31 20.62 -57.66
CA THR A 422 13.44 19.92 -56.69
C THR A 422 14.25 18.88 -55.95
N VAL A 423 14.31 18.99 -54.62
CA VAL A 423 14.86 18.00 -53.70
C VAL A 423 13.73 17.31 -52.95
N TYR A 424 14.00 16.18 -52.32
CA TYR A 424 13.02 15.45 -51.52
C TYR A 424 13.56 15.26 -50.11
N SER A 425 12.77 15.66 -49.11
CA SER A 425 13.03 15.46 -47.68
C SER A 425 11.72 15.01 -47.03
N LEU A 426 11.76 14.05 -46.09
CA LEU A 426 10.57 13.41 -45.49
C LEU A 426 9.57 12.86 -46.53
N GLY A 427 10.06 12.49 -47.72
CA GLY A 427 9.23 12.07 -48.85
C GLY A 427 8.46 13.21 -49.55
N LEU A 428 8.62 14.46 -49.11
CA LEU A 428 7.99 15.65 -49.68
C LEU A 428 8.91 16.38 -50.67
N PRO A 429 8.37 16.95 -51.77
CA PRO A 429 9.15 17.71 -52.74
C PRO A 429 9.35 19.18 -52.31
N PHE A 430 10.60 19.65 -52.27
CA PHE A 430 10.96 21.04 -52.02
C PHE A 430 11.60 21.66 -53.25
N VAL A 431 11.14 22.84 -53.66
CA VAL A 431 11.72 23.59 -54.79
C VAL A 431 12.64 24.68 -54.26
N ILE A 432 13.93 24.58 -54.59
CA ILE A 432 15.00 25.45 -54.07
C ILE A 432 15.81 26.12 -55.20
N TRP A 433 16.38 27.30 -54.91
CA TRP A 433 17.26 28.06 -55.80
C TRP A 433 18.21 28.96 -54.99
N PRO A 434 19.37 29.40 -55.52
CA PRO A 434 20.22 30.39 -54.86
C PRO A 434 19.46 31.71 -54.60
N GLY A 435 19.47 32.18 -53.35
CA GLY A 435 18.68 33.32 -52.87
C GLY A 435 17.29 32.96 -52.36
N LYS A 436 16.90 31.67 -52.36
CA LYS A 436 15.67 31.20 -51.71
C LYS A 436 15.81 31.36 -50.21
N GLU A 437 14.88 32.10 -49.63
CA GLU A 437 14.66 32.13 -48.19
C GLU A 437 13.90 30.87 -47.77
N LEU A 438 14.48 30.16 -46.82
CA LEU A 438 13.91 29.01 -46.13
C LEU A 438 13.51 29.48 -44.73
N VAL A 439 12.28 29.17 -44.35
CA VAL A 439 11.67 29.61 -43.09
C VAL A 439 10.86 28.44 -42.57
N GLU A 440 11.14 28.05 -41.34
CA GLU A 440 10.40 27.01 -40.65
C GLU A 440 8.94 27.41 -40.46
N ILE A 441 8.01 26.44 -40.60
CA ILE A 441 6.59 26.66 -40.33
C ILE A 441 6.22 25.81 -39.11
N PRO A 442 6.19 26.42 -37.91
CA PRO A 442 6.00 25.67 -36.69
C PRO A 442 4.69 24.87 -36.64
N ASN A 443 4.77 23.75 -35.95
CA ASN A 443 3.73 22.77 -35.64
C ASN A 443 3.17 22.04 -36.87
N ASN A 444 3.96 21.81 -37.92
CA ASN A 444 3.52 21.10 -39.13
C ASN A 444 4.20 19.73 -39.35
N GLY A 445 5.15 19.36 -38.49
CA GLY A 445 5.92 18.11 -38.54
C GLY A 445 6.80 17.96 -39.78
N ILE A 446 7.26 19.06 -40.38
CA ILE A 446 8.12 19.12 -41.56
C ILE A 446 9.42 19.85 -41.18
N ASP A 447 10.52 19.49 -41.83
CA ASP A 447 11.76 20.28 -41.88
C ASP A 447 11.63 21.24 -43.07
N ASP A 448 10.97 22.38 -42.88
CA ASP A 448 10.68 23.34 -43.96
C ASP A 448 11.91 24.14 -44.35
N ASP A 449 12.79 24.32 -43.38
CA ASP A 449 14.00 25.10 -43.52
C ASP A 449 15.17 24.27 -44.10
N LEU A 450 15.09 22.94 -44.10
CA LEU A 450 16.08 21.96 -44.58
C LEU A 450 17.41 22.00 -43.80
N ASP A 451 17.37 22.17 -42.48
CA ASP A 451 18.51 22.13 -41.58
C ASP A 451 18.72 20.76 -40.91
N GLY A 452 17.73 19.88 -41.01
CA GLY A 452 17.74 18.52 -40.49
C GLY A 452 17.07 18.37 -39.13
N LEU A 453 16.67 19.47 -38.49
CA LEU A 453 15.74 19.49 -37.39
C LEU A 453 14.32 19.45 -37.95
N ILE A 454 13.36 18.95 -37.18
CA ILE A 454 11.97 18.87 -37.62
C ILE A 454 11.13 19.73 -36.69
N ASP A 455 10.36 20.64 -37.27
CA ASP A 455 9.33 21.40 -36.57
C ASP A 455 9.83 22.25 -35.39
N GLU A 456 11.05 22.80 -35.49
CA GLU A 456 11.62 23.59 -34.41
C GLU A 456 10.85 24.90 -34.19
N ASN A 457 10.55 25.18 -32.92
CA ASN A 457 9.68 26.29 -32.55
C ASN A 457 10.34 27.18 -31.51
N PHE A 458 10.45 28.47 -31.79
CA PHE A 458 11.01 29.46 -30.87
C PHE A 458 10.33 29.45 -29.50
N ASP A 459 9.00 29.34 -29.49
CA ASP A 459 8.21 29.41 -28.26
C ASP A 459 8.33 28.12 -27.43
N LEU A 460 8.65 26.97 -28.04
CA LEU A 460 8.79 25.68 -27.32
C LEU A 460 10.25 25.38 -26.96
N HIS A 461 11.17 25.52 -27.91
CA HIS A 461 12.55 25.04 -27.80
C HIS A 461 13.57 26.12 -27.38
N TYR A 462 13.11 27.38 -27.16
CA TYR A 462 14.00 28.46 -26.74
C TYR A 462 13.42 29.43 -25.69
N ARG A 463 12.29 30.09 -25.95
CA ARG A 463 11.76 31.11 -25.03
C ARG A 463 10.23 31.21 -25.09
N GLN A 464 9.59 30.73 -24.04
CA GLN A 464 8.14 30.82 -23.83
C GLN A 464 7.76 32.22 -23.36
N ILE A 465 7.01 32.99 -24.17
CA ILE A 465 6.59 34.34 -23.81
C ILE A 465 5.16 34.65 -24.21
N ARG A 466 4.35 35.15 -23.26
CA ARG A 466 2.98 35.64 -23.51
C ARG A 466 2.83 37.04 -22.95
N LYS A 467 2.27 37.94 -23.76
CA LYS A 467 1.91 39.30 -23.38
C LYS A 467 0.43 39.55 -23.65
N THR A 468 -0.20 40.36 -22.81
CA THR A 468 -1.54 40.91 -23.06
C THR A 468 -1.53 41.86 -24.27
N ALA A 469 -2.71 42.21 -24.78
CA ALA A 469 -2.83 43.12 -25.93
C ALA A 469 -2.21 44.52 -25.68
N ASP A 470 -2.14 44.97 -24.42
CA ASP A 470 -1.50 46.22 -24.00
C ASP A 470 -0.01 46.06 -23.62
N GLY A 471 0.58 44.87 -23.83
CA GLY A 471 2.01 44.61 -23.72
C GLY A 471 2.51 44.18 -22.34
N ARG A 472 1.64 43.92 -21.36
CA ARG A 472 2.03 43.37 -20.05
C ARG A 472 2.42 41.90 -20.22
N VAL A 473 3.55 41.52 -19.63
CA VAL A 473 4.01 40.13 -19.64
C VAL A 473 3.16 39.32 -18.67
N ILE A 474 2.56 38.23 -19.16
CA ILE A 474 1.88 37.21 -18.35
C ILE A 474 2.94 36.22 -17.84
N PHE A 475 3.78 35.71 -18.74
CA PHE A 475 4.97 34.91 -18.42
C PHE A 475 6.07 35.11 -19.48
N ASP A 476 7.32 34.88 -19.09
CA ASP A 476 8.52 34.99 -19.94
C ASP A 476 9.61 34.08 -19.35
N LYS A 477 9.77 32.87 -19.92
CA LYS A 477 10.67 31.82 -19.45
C LYS A 477 11.62 31.44 -20.58
N LEU A 478 12.92 31.45 -20.28
CA LEU A 478 13.98 31.03 -21.21
C LEU A 478 14.23 29.52 -20.99
N ASN A 479 14.16 28.73 -22.06
CA ASN A 479 14.35 27.28 -22.06
C ASN A 479 15.08 26.81 -23.34
N PRO A 480 16.40 27.02 -23.47
CA PRO A 480 17.14 26.64 -24.65
C PRO A 480 17.44 25.14 -24.63
N LEU A 481 16.75 24.37 -25.48
CA LEU A 481 16.94 22.92 -25.60
C LEU A 481 18.21 22.57 -26.38
N ALA A 482 18.77 21.38 -26.12
CA ALA A 482 19.87 20.85 -26.91
C ALA A 482 19.36 20.29 -28.24
N TYR A 483 20.24 20.18 -29.23
CA TYR A 483 19.87 19.62 -30.54
C TYR A 483 21.06 18.99 -31.27
N LYS A 484 20.77 18.15 -32.25
CA LYS A 484 21.73 17.55 -33.17
C LYS A 484 22.06 18.52 -34.31
N ASN A 485 23.29 19.02 -34.33
CA ASN A 485 23.75 19.86 -35.44
C ASN A 485 24.41 19.01 -36.53
N TYR A 486 23.64 18.63 -37.54
CA TYR A 486 24.09 17.77 -38.64
C TYR A 486 25.18 18.40 -39.53
N PHE A 487 25.30 19.73 -39.56
CA PHE A 487 26.34 20.41 -40.35
C PHE A 487 27.73 20.36 -39.70
N THR A 488 27.78 20.49 -38.37
CA THR A 488 29.02 20.53 -37.58
C THR A 488 29.37 19.18 -36.96
N GLY A 489 28.39 18.29 -36.82
CA GLY A 489 28.52 16.98 -36.19
C GLY A 489 28.43 17.02 -34.66
N ARG A 490 28.18 18.18 -34.05
CA ARG A 490 27.98 18.31 -32.60
C ARG A 490 26.61 17.78 -32.19
N GLY A 491 26.53 17.12 -31.04
CA GLY A 491 25.32 16.44 -30.56
C GLY A 491 25.02 15.09 -31.23
N LEU A 492 25.64 14.73 -32.36
CA LEU A 492 25.29 13.48 -33.07
C LEU A 492 25.64 12.17 -32.35
N ASN A 493 26.57 12.21 -31.40
CA ASN A 493 26.97 11.06 -30.60
C ASN A 493 26.39 11.13 -29.18
N ASP A 494 25.45 12.04 -28.96
CA ASP A 494 24.76 12.15 -27.69
C ASP A 494 23.57 11.19 -27.72
N PRO A 495 23.54 10.16 -26.86
CA PRO A 495 22.47 9.18 -26.84
C PRO A 495 21.19 9.74 -26.23
N MET A 496 21.29 10.77 -25.38
CA MET A 496 20.18 11.51 -24.74
C MET A 496 19.62 12.63 -25.63
N ILE A 497 19.66 12.44 -26.94
CA ILE A 497 18.94 13.30 -27.88
C ILE A 497 18.27 12.34 -28.85
N ASP A 498 16.96 12.47 -29.03
CA ASP A 498 16.13 11.48 -29.73
C ASP A 498 16.20 10.05 -29.14
N GLU A 499 16.35 9.85 -27.83
CA GLU A 499 16.36 8.51 -27.21
C GLU A 499 15.01 7.78 -27.37
N ARG A 500 15.10 6.44 -27.39
CA ARG A 500 13.98 5.55 -27.71
C ARG A 500 13.94 4.33 -26.83
N ARG A 501 12.75 4.01 -26.36
CA ARG A 501 12.44 2.80 -25.58
C ARG A 501 12.24 1.54 -26.42
N ASP A 502 12.77 1.55 -27.63
CA ASP A 502 12.65 0.42 -28.56
C ASP A 502 13.82 0.33 -29.53
N ASP A 503 14.99 0.90 -29.26
CA ASP A 503 16.12 0.83 -30.20
C ASP A 503 17.23 -0.16 -29.78
N GLY A 504 17.13 -0.69 -28.56
CA GLY A 504 18.04 -1.69 -28.01
C GLY A 504 19.34 -1.10 -27.52
N ILE A 505 19.35 0.20 -27.23
CA ILE A 505 20.45 0.97 -26.68
C ILE A 505 20.09 1.33 -25.25
N ASP A 506 21.03 1.11 -24.34
CA ASP A 506 20.99 1.67 -22.99
C ASP A 506 21.48 3.13 -23.09
N ASN A 507 20.56 4.09 -23.17
CA ASN A 507 20.84 5.47 -23.58
C ASN A 507 21.60 6.24 -22.50
N ASP A 508 21.20 6.09 -21.24
CA ASP A 508 21.79 6.79 -20.10
C ASP A 508 22.92 5.99 -19.42
N GLY A 509 23.05 4.69 -19.75
CA GLY A 509 24.13 3.82 -19.32
C GLY A 509 23.92 3.21 -17.93
N ASP A 510 22.67 3.12 -17.45
CA ASP A 510 22.35 2.68 -16.10
C ASP A 510 22.09 1.16 -15.97
N TRP A 511 21.93 0.43 -17.09
CA TRP A 511 21.79 -1.04 -17.12
C TRP A 511 23.07 -1.77 -16.69
N ASP A 512 22.98 -2.65 -15.69
CA ASP A 512 24.11 -3.43 -15.15
C ASP A 512 24.07 -4.91 -15.57
N PRO A 513 25.08 -5.41 -16.32
CA PRO A 513 25.16 -6.79 -16.83
C PRO A 513 25.27 -7.89 -15.77
N TYR A 514 25.46 -7.55 -14.49
CA TYR A 514 25.48 -8.52 -13.40
C TYR A 514 24.13 -8.64 -12.69
N TRP A 515 23.23 -7.68 -12.91
CA TRP A 515 22.13 -7.43 -12.00
C TRP A 515 20.79 -7.22 -12.66
N ASP A 516 20.75 -6.54 -13.80
CA ASP A 516 19.53 -6.33 -14.60
C ASP A 516 19.32 -7.45 -15.62
N ASP A 517 20.34 -8.29 -15.81
CA ASP A 517 20.34 -9.52 -16.62
C ASP A 517 19.48 -10.64 -15.97
N VAL A 518 18.18 -10.39 -15.87
CA VAL A 518 17.15 -11.23 -15.25
C VAL A 518 16.20 -11.89 -16.27
N GLY A 519 16.44 -11.66 -17.56
CA GLY A 519 15.63 -12.18 -18.66
C GLY A 519 14.37 -11.37 -18.95
N ALA A 520 13.73 -11.72 -20.07
CA ALA A 520 12.62 -10.99 -20.68
C ALA A 520 11.33 -10.95 -19.83
N ASP A 521 11.19 -11.83 -18.83
CA ASP A 521 10.09 -11.80 -17.87
C ASP A 521 10.33 -10.87 -16.68
N GLY A 522 11.54 -10.28 -16.58
CA GLY A 522 11.92 -9.32 -15.54
C GLY A 522 12.12 -9.96 -14.16
N VAL A 523 12.14 -11.30 -14.07
CA VAL A 523 12.16 -12.03 -12.79
C VAL A 523 13.40 -12.93 -12.71
N PRO A 524 14.30 -12.71 -11.72
CA PRO A 524 15.49 -13.54 -11.61
C PRO A 524 15.15 -14.98 -11.22
N GLY A 525 15.89 -15.93 -11.80
CA GLY A 525 15.88 -17.36 -11.49
C GLY A 525 14.76 -18.16 -12.20
N THR A 526 14.15 -17.61 -13.23
CA THR A 526 13.08 -18.25 -14.03
C THR A 526 13.64 -19.13 -15.16
N GLY A 527 14.87 -18.85 -15.61
CA GLY A 527 15.56 -19.52 -16.71
C GLY A 527 14.97 -19.18 -18.07
N ASP A 528 14.38 -17.99 -18.21
CA ASP A 528 13.74 -17.52 -19.43
C ASP A 528 14.76 -16.94 -20.44
N PHE A 529 14.28 -16.26 -21.48
CA PHE A 529 15.14 -15.77 -22.56
C PHE A 529 15.84 -14.47 -22.15
N GLY A 530 17.16 -14.38 -22.37
CA GLY A 530 17.98 -13.23 -21.95
C GLY A 530 18.76 -13.47 -20.67
N GLU A 531 18.19 -14.23 -19.72
CA GLU A 531 18.76 -14.34 -18.37
C GLU A 531 20.18 -14.93 -18.33
N GLY A 532 21.09 -14.18 -17.72
CA GLY A 532 22.48 -14.56 -17.46
C GLY A 532 23.41 -14.44 -18.67
N ASP A 533 23.00 -13.74 -19.74
CA ASP A 533 23.76 -13.62 -20.98
C ASP A 533 24.65 -12.36 -21.08
N ARG A 534 24.54 -11.45 -20.10
CA ARG A 534 25.25 -10.17 -19.97
C ARG A 534 25.01 -9.19 -21.10
N SER A 535 23.86 -9.29 -21.76
CA SER A 535 23.39 -8.37 -22.78
C SER A 535 21.98 -7.89 -22.42
N PRO A 536 21.67 -6.60 -22.59
CA PRO A 536 20.32 -6.11 -22.34
C PRO A 536 19.28 -6.86 -23.18
N THR A 537 18.22 -7.33 -22.52
CA THR A 537 17.09 -8.02 -23.15
C THR A 537 15.79 -7.27 -22.88
N PRO A 538 14.91 -7.04 -23.87
CA PRO A 538 13.66 -6.31 -23.64
C PRO A 538 12.80 -7.00 -22.58
N GLY A 539 12.40 -6.25 -21.55
CA GLY A 539 11.67 -6.77 -20.39
C GLY A 539 12.51 -6.83 -19.10
N GLU A 540 13.83 -6.71 -19.22
CA GLU A 540 14.73 -6.51 -18.08
C GLU A 540 14.60 -5.10 -17.49
N PRO A 541 14.86 -4.88 -16.19
CA PRO A 541 14.89 -3.55 -15.57
C PRO A 541 15.92 -2.62 -16.22
N HIS A 542 15.72 -1.30 -16.08
CA HIS A 542 16.69 -0.28 -16.54
C HIS A 542 17.03 -0.42 -18.03
N PHE A 543 16.05 -0.81 -18.87
CA PHE A 543 16.27 -0.98 -20.29
C PHE A 543 15.01 -0.83 -21.14
N ASP A 544 15.08 0.02 -22.15
CA ASP A 544 14.05 0.37 -23.12
C ASP A 544 12.68 0.63 -22.47
N ALA A 545 11.72 -0.24 -22.77
CA ALA A 545 10.33 -0.12 -22.33
C ALA A 545 10.19 -0.21 -20.80
N THR A 546 11.20 -0.67 -20.07
CA THR A 546 11.18 -0.73 -18.60
C THR A 546 11.90 0.44 -17.96
N ASP A 547 12.76 1.17 -18.68
CA ASP A 547 13.32 2.42 -18.19
C ASP A 547 12.44 3.60 -18.63
N VAL A 548 12.24 4.53 -17.72
CA VAL A 548 11.45 5.74 -17.92
C VAL A 548 12.28 6.89 -18.50
N ASN A 549 13.61 6.84 -18.36
CA ASN A 549 14.52 7.90 -18.81
C ASN A 549 15.04 7.69 -20.24
N GLU A 550 14.58 6.66 -20.95
CA GLU A 550 14.98 6.38 -22.35
C GLU A 550 13.96 6.84 -23.40
N SER A 551 13.20 7.89 -23.09
CA SER A 551 12.25 8.48 -24.04
C SER A 551 12.45 9.97 -24.09
N ASP A 552 12.71 10.51 -25.29
CA ASP A 552 12.84 11.94 -25.54
C ASP A 552 11.49 12.65 -25.42
N GLN A 553 11.10 13.02 -24.20
CA GLN A 553 9.72 13.43 -23.90
C GLN A 553 9.43 14.87 -24.36
N ILE A 554 8.25 15.10 -24.93
CA ILE A 554 7.90 16.41 -25.51
C ILE A 554 7.47 17.45 -24.46
N GLY A 555 6.92 16.99 -23.34
CA GLY A 555 6.40 17.84 -22.27
C GLY A 555 5.07 18.53 -22.60
N LEU A 556 4.73 19.52 -21.77
CA LEU A 556 3.53 20.35 -21.88
C LEU A 556 3.75 21.44 -22.95
N THR A 557 2.98 21.40 -24.04
CA THR A 557 3.14 22.36 -25.15
C THR A 557 1.90 23.19 -25.46
N SER A 558 0.76 22.88 -24.85
CA SER A 558 -0.48 23.65 -24.99
C SER A 558 -1.26 23.73 -23.69
N PHE A 559 -1.95 24.86 -23.48
CA PHE A 559 -2.86 25.10 -22.36
C PHE A 559 -3.93 26.11 -22.79
N ASP A 560 -5.19 25.72 -22.74
CA ASP A 560 -6.33 26.59 -23.09
C ASP A 560 -7.33 26.63 -21.92
N PHE A 561 -7.36 27.76 -21.23
CA PHE A 561 -8.32 28.04 -20.16
C PHE A 561 -9.53 28.79 -20.69
N PHE A 562 -10.73 28.25 -20.48
CA PHE A 562 -11.96 28.77 -21.08
C PHE A 562 -13.12 28.87 -20.10
N VAL A 563 -14.02 29.81 -20.41
CA VAL A 563 -15.17 30.18 -19.57
C VAL A 563 -16.38 30.48 -20.48
N PRO A 564 -17.59 29.98 -20.17
CA PRO A 564 -17.93 29.04 -19.10
C PRO A 564 -17.53 27.59 -19.43
N ALA A 565 -17.66 26.68 -18.47
CA ALA A 565 -17.34 25.25 -18.56
C ALA A 565 -17.97 24.54 -19.77
N GLY A 566 -19.19 24.96 -20.15
CA GLY A 566 -19.90 24.45 -21.33
C GLY A 566 -19.56 25.14 -22.66
N ALA A 567 -18.52 25.98 -22.72
CA ALA A 567 -18.15 26.72 -23.93
C ALA A 567 -17.63 25.81 -25.05
N ILE A 568 -17.16 24.61 -24.71
CA ILE A 568 -16.65 23.63 -25.65
C ILE A 568 -17.70 22.57 -25.98
N ASN A 569 -17.68 22.10 -27.23
CA ASN A 569 -18.40 20.90 -27.63
C ASN A 569 -17.38 19.82 -28.02
N MET A 570 -17.26 18.79 -27.19
CA MET A 570 -16.26 17.73 -27.38
C MET A 570 -16.50 16.89 -28.64
N ALA A 571 -17.66 17.00 -29.29
CA ALA A 571 -17.94 16.35 -30.57
C ALA A 571 -17.30 17.08 -31.79
N ASN A 572 -16.75 18.27 -31.56
CA ASN A 572 -16.14 19.11 -32.59
C ASN A 572 -14.62 18.87 -32.64
N ASP A 573 -14.19 17.84 -33.36
CA ASP A 573 -12.78 17.42 -33.44
C ASP A 573 -11.84 18.55 -33.87
N GLU A 574 -12.24 19.39 -34.82
CA GLU A 574 -11.41 20.50 -35.32
C GLU A 574 -11.19 21.58 -34.26
N GLU A 575 -12.18 21.81 -33.39
CA GLU A 575 -12.02 22.73 -32.27
C GLU A 575 -11.14 22.12 -31.18
N MET A 576 -11.34 20.85 -30.84
CA MET A 576 -10.52 20.14 -29.86
C MET A 576 -9.05 20.07 -30.32
N TRP A 577 -8.81 19.71 -31.58
CA TRP A 577 -7.48 19.66 -32.18
C TRP A 577 -6.77 21.02 -32.11
N ARG A 578 -7.47 22.10 -32.49
CA ARG A 578 -6.91 23.46 -32.43
C ARG A 578 -6.48 23.86 -31.02
N ARG A 579 -7.18 23.38 -29.99
CA ARG A 579 -6.89 23.71 -28.59
C ARG A 579 -5.66 22.98 -28.06
N LEU A 580 -5.53 21.71 -28.44
CA LEU A 580 -4.37 20.87 -28.13
C LEU A 580 -3.11 21.20 -28.95
N ALA A 581 -3.24 22.04 -29.98
CA ALA A 581 -2.13 22.38 -30.87
C ALA A 581 -0.94 23.01 -30.11
N PRO A 582 0.31 22.58 -30.37
CA PRO A 582 1.49 23.08 -29.66
C PRO A 582 1.65 24.60 -29.84
N GLY A 583 2.11 25.29 -28.79
CA GLY A 583 2.21 26.75 -28.74
C GLY A 583 0.87 27.46 -28.48
N ASN A 584 -0.25 26.73 -28.35
CA ASN A 584 -1.53 27.33 -27.97
C ASN A 584 -1.57 27.62 -26.46
N TRP A 585 -1.11 28.81 -26.07
CA TRP A 585 -1.09 29.27 -24.67
C TRP A 585 -2.23 30.25 -24.36
N GLN A 586 -3.48 29.80 -24.24
CA GLN A 586 -4.63 30.66 -23.98
C GLN A 586 -4.93 30.82 -22.49
N VAL A 587 -4.65 32.02 -21.98
CA VAL A 587 -5.12 32.47 -20.66
C VAL A 587 -5.94 33.75 -20.85
N PRO A 588 -7.23 33.80 -20.44
CA PRO A 588 -8.07 34.99 -20.57
C PRO A 588 -7.54 36.17 -19.76
N GLU A 589 -7.73 37.40 -20.26
CA GLU A 589 -7.37 38.62 -19.50
C GLU A 589 -8.10 38.73 -18.15
N GLN A 590 -9.27 38.07 -18.02
CA GLN A 590 -10.05 38.00 -16.77
C GLN A 590 -9.29 37.32 -15.63
N TYR A 591 -8.26 36.52 -15.93
CA TYR A 591 -7.29 36.03 -14.96
C TYR A 591 -6.72 37.15 -14.08
N ILE A 592 -6.46 38.32 -14.67
CA ILE A 592 -5.91 39.50 -13.96
C ILE A 592 -6.94 40.09 -12.97
N THR A 593 -8.22 39.80 -13.17
CA THR A 593 -9.32 40.32 -12.34
C THR A 593 -9.76 39.37 -11.22
N GLY A 594 -9.32 38.11 -11.23
CA GLY A 594 -9.54 37.14 -10.15
C GLY A 594 -10.95 36.55 -10.02
N TYR A 595 -11.79 36.66 -11.06
CA TYR A 595 -13.17 36.12 -11.05
C TYR A 595 -13.58 35.60 -12.43
N VAL A 596 -14.05 34.36 -12.51
CA VAL A 596 -14.43 33.69 -13.77
C VAL A 596 -15.59 32.71 -13.57
N GLU A 597 -16.71 32.91 -14.27
CA GLU A 597 -17.89 32.04 -14.10
C GLU A 597 -17.68 30.62 -14.67
N GLY A 598 -17.09 29.73 -13.89
CA GLY A 598 -17.05 28.28 -14.13
C GLY A 598 -16.04 27.92 -15.17
N PRO A 599 -14.75 27.99 -14.84
CA PRO A 599 -13.72 27.72 -15.80
C PRO A 599 -13.46 26.24 -15.96
N ASP A 600 -12.96 25.87 -17.13
CA ASP A 600 -12.33 24.59 -17.39
C ASP A 600 -11.06 24.83 -18.21
N PHE A 601 -10.24 23.80 -18.36
CA PHE A 601 -9.10 23.88 -19.26
C PHE A 601 -8.83 22.57 -19.98
N ASP A 602 -8.13 22.69 -21.09
CA ASP A 602 -7.50 21.59 -21.79
C ASP A 602 -6.00 21.84 -21.93
N ALA A 603 -5.22 20.77 -21.93
CA ALA A 603 -3.77 20.79 -22.02
C ALA A 603 -3.28 19.60 -22.84
N GLY A 604 -2.18 19.77 -23.57
CA GLY A 604 -1.67 18.78 -24.50
C GLY A 604 -0.16 18.67 -24.55
N SER A 605 0.30 17.49 -24.95
CA SER A 605 1.66 17.23 -25.40
C SER A 605 1.89 17.86 -26.78
N GLY A 606 3.15 17.93 -27.22
CA GLY A 606 3.44 18.30 -28.60
C GLY A 606 2.97 17.25 -29.60
N TYR A 607 3.10 17.57 -30.90
CA TYR A 607 2.82 16.59 -31.95
C TYR A 607 3.93 15.55 -32.04
N PHE A 608 3.55 14.28 -32.15
CA PHE A 608 4.49 13.19 -32.39
C PHE A 608 3.95 12.23 -33.44
N PRO A 609 4.84 11.55 -34.19
CA PRO A 609 4.43 10.49 -35.09
C PRO A 609 4.11 9.20 -34.30
N LEU A 610 2.92 8.64 -34.51
CA LEU A 610 2.51 7.35 -33.96
C LEU A 610 2.42 6.32 -35.07
N THR A 611 3.51 5.58 -35.27
CA THR A 611 3.63 4.60 -36.35
C THR A 611 2.90 3.29 -36.03
N SER A 612 2.63 2.50 -37.06
CA SER A 612 1.96 1.20 -36.93
C SER A 612 2.70 0.29 -35.93
N LYS A 613 1.98 -0.22 -34.94
CA LYS A 613 2.46 -1.08 -33.82
C LYS A 613 3.32 -0.39 -32.76
N GLN A 614 3.60 0.90 -32.92
CA GLN A 614 4.28 1.68 -31.88
C GLN A 614 3.37 1.85 -30.67
N THR A 615 3.99 1.83 -29.49
CA THR A 615 3.34 2.15 -28.22
C THR A 615 4.04 3.36 -27.65
N GLU A 616 3.27 4.40 -27.38
CA GLU A 616 3.74 5.58 -26.66
C GLU A 616 3.12 5.60 -25.28
N ARG A 617 3.91 5.99 -24.28
CA ARG A 617 3.43 6.08 -22.90
C ARG A 617 3.12 7.53 -22.56
N PHE A 618 2.14 7.65 -21.68
CA PHE A 618 1.71 8.90 -21.11
C PHE A 618 1.46 8.71 -19.61
N SER A 619 2.05 9.55 -18.76
CA SER A 619 1.87 9.48 -17.30
C SER A 619 1.43 10.83 -16.72
N LEU A 620 0.29 10.81 -16.03
CA LEU A 620 -0.33 11.95 -15.36
C LEU A 620 -0.32 11.74 -13.85
N ILE A 621 0.19 12.72 -13.11
CA ILE A 621 0.05 12.77 -11.65
C ILE A 621 -1.00 13.81 -11.27
N LEU A 622 -1.99 13.40 -10.47
CA LEU A 622 -2.90 14.31 -9.79
C LEU A 622 -2.45 14.44 -8.35
N PHE A 623 -2.00 15.62 -7.93
CA PHE A 623 -1.38 15.81 -6.63
C PHE A 623 -1.74 17.14 -5.99
N MET A 624 -1.61 17.21 -4.67
CA MET A 624 -2.15 18.28 -3.87
C MET A 624 -1.04 19.06 -3.16
N GLY A 625 -1.28 20.32 -2.83
CA GLY A 625 -0.41 21.13 -1.98
C GLY A 625 -1.20 22.11 -1.13
N GLU A 626 -0.73 22.41 0.08
CA GLU A 626 -1.40 23.39 0.97
C GLU A 626 -1.35 24.81 0.39
N ASP A 627 -0.27 25.11 -0.33
CA ASP A 627 -0.08 26.32 -1.12
C ASP A 627 0.72 26.01 -2.39
N LEU A 628 0.92 27.03 -3.23
CA LEU A 628 1.65 26.85 -4.50
C LEU A 628 3.11 26.39 -4.29
N LYS A 629 3.78 26.79 -3.20
CA LYS A 629 5.16 26.38 -2.94
C LYS A 629 5.22 24.91 -2.54
N ASP A 630 4.28 24.48 -1.70
CA ASP A 630 4.10 23.08 -1.32
C ASP A 630 3.76 22.22 -2.54
N LEU A 631 2.93 22.73 -3.47
CA LEU A 631 2.64 22.07 -4.73
C LEU A 631 3.92 21.81 -5.55
N TYR A 632 4.78 22.81 -5.76
CA TYR A 632 6.06 22.60 -6.46
C TYR A 632 7.00 21.63 -5.73
N PHE A 633 7.00 21.64 -4.40
CA PHE A 633 7.75 20.66 -3.62
C PHE A 633 7.24 19.24 -3.89
N ASN A 634 5.91 19.04 -3.86
CA ASN A 634 5.29 17.76 -4.15
C ASN A 634 5.52 17.31 -5.59
N LYS A 635 5.47 18.20 -6.60
CA LYS A 635 5.83 17.85 -8.00
C LYS A 635 7.23 17.23 -8.07
N ARG A 636 8.22 17.82 -7.41
CA ARG A 636 9.60 17.31 -7.42
C ARG A 636 9.75 15.97 -6.72
N VAL A 637 9.02 15.75 -5.63
CA VAL A 637 9.00 14.46 -4.95
C VAL A 637 8.36 13.39 -5.84
N MET A 638 7.23 13.70 -6.49
CA MET A 638 6.54 12.78 -7.40
C MET A 638 7.36 12.51 -8.67
N GLN A 639 8.08 13.51 -9.19
CA GLN A 639 9.05 13.32 -10.27
C GLN A 639 10.14 12.35 -9.85
N GLY A 640 10.75 12.52 -8.66
CA GLY A 640 11.75 11.57 -8.18
C GLY A 640 11.22 10.14 -7.95
N ILE A 641 9.93 9.96 -7.65
CA ILE A 641 9.29 8.64 -7.61
C ILE A 641 9.14 8.06 -9.02
N TYR A 642 8.78 8.90 -10.00
CA TYR A 642 8.71 8.53 -11.41
C TYR A 642 10.09 8.14 -11.95
N ASP A 643 11.10 8.99 -11.78
CA ASP A 643 12.48 8.77 -12.24
C ASP A 643 13.08 7.49 -11.63
N ALA A 644 12.62 7.09 -10.45
CA ALA A 644 12.94 5.80 -9.82
C ALA A 644 12.06 4.64 -10.34
N ASN A 645 11.44 4.79 -11.50
CA ASN A 645 10.49 3.86 -12.14
C ASN A 645 9.39 3.37 -11.19
N TYR A 646 8.84 4.26 -10.36
CA TYR A 646 7.85 3.96 -9.33
C TYR A 646 8.31 2.94 -8.27
N ASN A 647 9.62 2.64 -8.21
CA ASN A 647 10.22 1.67 -7.32
C ASN A 647 10.89 2.40 -6.14
N PHE A 648 10.28 2.32 -4.96
CA PHE A 648 10.85 2.92 -3.75
C PHE A 648 10.58 2.04 -2.52
N PRO A 649 11.37 2.21 -1.44
CA PRO A 649 11.27 1.38 -0.25
C PRO A 649 9.86 1.30 0.31
N ARG A 650 9.45 0.08 0.66
CA ARG A 650 8.08 -0.25 1.06
C ARG A 650 8.01 -0.57 2.55
N PRO A 651 6.89 -0.23 3.20
CA PRO A 651 6.70 -0.65 4.58
C PRO A 651 6.65 -2.19 4.67
N PRO A 652 6.95 -2.76 5.86
CA PRO A 652 6.93 -4.20 6.07
C PRO A 652 5.58 -4.85 5.76
N GLU A 653 5.53 -6.17 5.57
CA GLU A 653 4.29 -6.90 5.31
C GLU A 653 3.20 -6.60 6.34
N LYS A 654 2.01 -6.22 5.88
CA LYS A 654 0.89 -5.82 6.76
C LYS A 654 0.47 -6.97 7.70
N PRO A 655 0.34 -6.73 9.03
CA PRO A 655 -0.13 -7.73 9.97
C PRO A 655 -1.65 -7.94 9.90
N THR A 656 -2.14 -9.11 10.30
CA THR A 656 -3.59 -9.39 10.41
C THR A 656 -4.11 -9.05 11.80
N LEU A 657 -4.91 -7.99 11.92
CA LEU A 657 -5.45 -7.51 13.20
C LEU A 657 -6.78 -8.18 13.55
N ARG A 658 -6.95 -8.51 14.84
CA ARG A 658 -8.21 -8.94 15.45
C ARG A 658 -8.48 -8.14 16.72
N ALA A 659 -9.76 -7.89 16.99
CA ALA A 659 -10.22 -7.19 18.19
C ALA A 659 -11.30 -7.98 18.93
N ILE A 660 -11.28 -7.85 20.25
CA ILE A 660 -12.27 -8.43 21.17
C ILE A 660 -12.80 -7.32 22.07
N ALA A 661 -14.11 -7.09 21.99
CA ALA A 661 -14.82 -6.17 22.87
C ALA A 661 -14.95 -6.74 24.30
N GLY A 662 -14.79 -5.90 25.31
CA GLY A 662 -15.11 -6.21 26.71
C GLY A 662 -15.66 -5.00 27.46
N ASP A 663 -16.00 -5.17 28.74
CA ASP A 663 -16.46 -4.05 29.58
C ASP A 663 -15.33 -3.05 29.79
N ARG A 664 -15.49 -1.84 29.22
CA ARG A 664 -14.54 -0.73 29.29
C ARG A 664 -13.12 -1.12 28.87
N LYS A 665 -13.01 -2.10 27.97
CA LYS A 665 -11.74 -2.50 27.38
C LYS A 665 -11.91 -3.07 25.98
N VAL A 666 -10.87 -2.96 25.17
CA VAL A 666 -10.71 -3.65 23.89
C VAL A 666 -9.38 -4.40 23.93
N ILE A 667 -9.40 -5.67 23.55
CA ILE A 667 -8.19 -6.48 23.40
C ILE A 667 -7.89 -6.60 21.91
N LEU A 668 -6.72 -6.13 21.50
CA LEU A 668 -6.19 -6.23 20.15
C LEU A 668 -5.12 -7.33 20.12
N TYR A 669 -5.07 -8.10 19.05
CA TYR A 669 -3.97 -9.03 18.80
C TYR A 669 -3.76 -9.26 17.29
N TRP A 670 -2.53 -9.53 16.89
CA TRP A 670 -2.13 -9.64 15.48
C TRP A 670 -1.09 -10.76 15.24
N ASP A 671 -0.83 -11.07 13.96
CA ASP A 671 0.21 -12.02 13.56
C ASP A 671 1.57 -11.35 13.34
N ASN A 672 2.62 -12.15 13.14
CA ASN A 672 4.01 -11.68 13.05
C ASN A 672 4.58 -11.70 11.62
N VAL A 673 3.71 -11.61 10.61
CA VAL A 673 4.14 -11.69 9.19
C VAL A 673 5.11 -10.55 8.83
N ALA A 674 4.95 -9.37 9.44
CA ALA A 674 5.77 -8.19 9.21
C ALA A 674 7.25 -8.39 9.58
N GLU A 675 7.53 -9.15 10.65
CA GLU A 675 8.89 -9.33 11.20
C GLU A 675 9.86 -10.03 10.24
N LYS A 676 9.33 -10.67 9.18
CA LYS A 676 10.10 -11.41 8.18
C LYS A 676 10.01 -10.75 6.80
N SER A 677 9.47 -9.55 6.73
CA SER A 677 9.34 -8.79 5.49
C SER A 677 10.73 -8.42 4.95
N PHE A 678 10.86 -8.47 3.62
CA PHE A 678 12.09 -8.16 2.91
C PHE A 678 11.77 -7.10 1.86
N ASP A 679 12.42 -5.95 1.95
CA ASP A 679 12.25 -4.88 0.99
C ASP A 679 13.18 -5.07 -0.22
N ARG A 680 12.59 -5.42 -1.37
CA ARG A 680 13.34 -5.62 -2.61
C ARG A 680 13.96 -4.33 -3.15
N ALA A 681 13.24 -3.20 -3.08
CA ALA A 681 13.71 -1.91 -3.59
C ALA A 681 14.90 -1.42 -2.76
N LEU A 682 14.82 -1.56 -1.43
CA LEU A 682 15.92 -1.22 -0.55
C LEU A 682 17.12 -2.18 -0.73
N ALA A 683 16.86 -3.48 -0.94
CA ALA A 683 17.92 -4.45 -1.24
C ALA A 683 18.70 -4.08 -2.50
N GLU A 684 18.01 -3.58 -3.52
CA GLU A 684 18.59 -3.08 -4.77
C GLU A 684 19.50 -1.86 -4.54
N VAL A 685 19.08 -0.90 -3.71
CA VAL A 685 19.94 0.24 -3.36
C VAL A 685 21.20 -0.20 -2.61
N TYR A 686 21.09 -1.08 -1.61
CA TYR A 686 22.28 -1.59 -0.89
C TYR A 686 23.20 -2.38 -1.81
N LYS A 687 22.62 -3.19 -2.70
CA LYS A 687 23.33 -3.97 -3.71
C LYS A 687 24.13 -3.07 -4.66
N ASN A 688 23.53 -1.99 -5.17
CA ASN A 688 24.21 -1.04 -6.09
C ASN A 688 25.34 -0.27 -5.40
N LYS A 689 25.33 -0.15 -4.07
CA LYS A 689 26.42 0.40 -3.27
C LYS A 689 27.48 -0.63 -2.83
N GLY A 690 27.32 -1.90 -3.19
CA GLY A 690 28.21 -2.98 -2.76
C GLY A 690 28.07 -3.33 -1.27
N GLU A 691 26.89 -3.09 -0.68
CA GLU A 691 26.57 -3.38 0.72
C GLU A 691 25.81 -4.71 0.88
N ASP A 692 25.67 -5.17 2.14
CA ASP A 692 24.95 -6.42 2.46
C ASP A 692 23.44 -6.26 2.25
N VAL A 693 22.89 -6.99 1.27
CA VAL A 693 21.46 -7.01 0.95
C VAL A 693 20.56 -7.44 2.11
N ASN A 694 21.09 -8.17 3.11
CA ASN A 694 20.31 -8.53 4.30
C ASN A 694 19.91 -7.30 5.14
N LYS A 695 20.52 -6.14 4.92
CA LYS A 695 20.08 -4.87 5.52
C LYS A 695 18.65 -4.47 5.12
N ALA A 696 18.12 -5.04 4.03
CA ALA A 696 16.75 -4.84 3.59
C ALA A 696 15.70 -5.67 4.35
N TYR A 697 16.11 -6.47 5.35
CA TYR A 697 15.23 -6.86 6.46
C TYR A 697 15.23 -5.72 7.48
N ASP A 698 14.35 -4.75 7.25
CA ASP A 698 14.39 -3.44 7.90
C ASP A 698 13.21 -3.15 8.83
N PHE A 699 12.33 -4.14 9.07
CA PHE A 699 11.28 -4.09 10.09
C PHE A 699 11.83 -3.61 11.44
N GLU A 700 11.17 -2.61 12.02
CA GLU A 700 11.55 -2.01 13.30
C GLU A 700 10.50 -2.23 14.39
N GLY A 701 9.21 -2.15 14.04
CA GLY A 701 8.18 -2.32 15.07
C GLY A 701 6.73 -2.20 14.61
N TYR A 702 5.84 -2.15 15.59
CA TYR A 702 4.41 -1.95 15.44
C TYR A 702 3.95 -0.65 16.12
N LYS A 703 3.03 0.08 15.49
CA LYS A 703 2.26 1.16 16.12
C LYS A 703 0.77 0.82 16.14
N ILE A 704 0.10 1.25 17.20
CA ILE A 704 -1.34 1.09 17.37
C ILE A 704 -2.01 2.45 17.29
N TYR A 705 -2.91 2.60 16.33
CA TYR A 705 -3.76 3.76 16.19
C TYR A 705 -5.17 3.47 16.64
N LYS A 706 -5.81 4.49 17.21
CA LYS A 706 -7.19 4.48 17.67
C LYS A 706 -7.87 5.75 17.23
N ALA A 707 -9.07 5.61 16.71
CA ALA A 707 -9.89 6.70 16.23
C ALA A 707 -11.37 6.47 16.55
N THR A 708 -12.14 7.55 16.52
CA THR A 708 -13.62 7.53 16.47
C THR A 708 -14.15 7.88 15.09
N ASP A 709 -13.28 8.31 14.18
CA ASP A 709 -13.52 8.49 12.75
C ASP A 709 -12.86 7.32 11.97
N PRO A 710 -13.57 6.63 11.06
CA PRO A 710 -12.97 5.58 10.22
C PRO A 710 -11.78 6.05 9.37
N ASN A 711 -11.67 7.36 9.09
CA ASN A 711 -10.53 7.95 8.36
C ASN A 711 -9.33 8.29 9.28
N PHE A 712 -9.39 7.99 10.58
CA PHE A 712 -8.35 8.30 11.58
C PHE A 712 -7.97 9.79 11.69
N ASN A 713 -8.84 10.69 11.24
CA ASN A 713 -8.59 12.14 11.26
C ASN A 713 -8.34 12.68 12.68
N ASP A 714 -9.01 12.12 13.69
CA ASP A 714 -8.83 12.50 15.10
C ASP A 714 -7.51 12.01 15.71
N ALA A 715 -6.82 11.07 15.05
CA ALA A 715 -5.47 10.64 15.40
C ALA A 715 -4.39 11.43 14.64
N ARG A 716 -4.69 12.11 13.52
CA ARG A 716 -3.74 12.89 12.71
C ARG A 716 -3.49 14.28 13.29
N VAL A 717 -2.68 14.33 14.35
CA VAL A 717 -2.47 15.54 15.16
C VAL A 717 -1.02 16.02 15.24
N ILE A 718 -0.07 15.27 14.66
CA ILE A 718 1.35 15.67 14.64
C ILE A 718 1.58 16.52 13.41
N THR A 719 2.12 17.72 13.60
CA THR A 719 2.26 18.74 12.56
C THR A 719 3.70 18.95 12.11
N ASP A 720 3.87 19.43 10.88
CA ASP A 720 5.15 19.89 10.34
C ASP A 720 5.57 21.26 10.91
N GLY A 721 6.70 21.79 10.44
CA GLY A 721 7.20 23.11 10.85
C GLY A 721 6.30 24.29 10.47
N PHE A 722 5.32 24.08 9.59
CA PHE A 722 4.35 25.07 9.12
C PHE A 722 2.99 24.95 9.82
N GLY A 723 2.76 23.87 10.58
CA GLY A 723 1.53 23.60 11.32
C GLY A 723 0.55 22.67 10.59
N ASN A 724 0.94 22.08 9.46
CA ASN A 724 0.10 21.16 8.70
C ASN A 724 0.15 19.76 9.34
N PRO A 725 -0.99 19.08 9.58
CA PRO A 725 -0.99 17.73 10.12
C PRO A 725 -0.37 16.72 9.13
N VAL A 726 0.70 16.04 9.55
CA VAL A 726 1.43 15.03 8.76
C VAL A 726 1.23 13.65 9.38
N PHE A 727 1.73 13.43 10.60
CA PHE A 727 1.72 12.12 11.24
C PHE A 727 0.54 11.89 12.21
N TYR A 728 0.28 10.61 12.46
CA TYR A 728 -0.73 10.14 13.39
C TYR A 728 -0.09 9.91 14.76
N LYS A 729 -0.82 10.23 15.82
CA LYS A 729 -0.39 9.94 17.19
C LYS A 729 -0.81 8.52 17.59
N PRO A 730 0.14 7.58 17.78
CA PRO A 730 -0.19 6.25 18.23
C PRO A 730 -0.59 6.26 19.71
N ILE A 731 -1.42 5.30 20.12
CA ILE A 731 -1.73 5.03 21.53
C ILE A 731 -0.73 4.04 22.17
N ALA A 732 -0.02 3.28 21.35
CA ALA A 732 1.06 2.38 21.76
C ALA A 732 2.03 2.15 20.59
N GLN A 733 3.30 1.88 20.92
CA GLN A 733 4.35 1.54 19.97
C GLN A 733 5.24 0.45 20.60
N PHE A 734 5.58 -0.56 19.80
CA PHE A 734 6.40 -1.70 20.18
C PHE A 734 7.51 -1.88 19.16
N ASP A 735 8.75 -1.72 19.59
CA ASP A 735 9.93 -1.66 18.73
C ASP A 735 10.98 -2.70 19.14
N LEU A 736 11.90 -3.02 18.23
CA LEU A 736 12.95 -3.98 18.49
C LEU A 736 13.87 -3.53 19.63
N LYS A 737 14.60 -4.49 20.19
CA LYS A 737 15.64 -4.23 21.18
C LYS A 737 17.02 -4.38 20.54
N ASP A 738 17.36 -3.47 19.63
CA ASP A 738 18.50 -3.58 18.74
C ASP A 738 19.37 -2.31 18.63
N SER A 739 19.12 -1.30 19.48
CA SER A 739 19.77 0.02 19.49
C SER A 739 19.32 0.99 18.39
N VAL A 740 18.22 0.70 17.69
CA VAL A 740 17.54 1.64 16.77
C VAL A 740 16.36 2.28 17.49
N PHE A 741 16.52 3.53 17.93
CA PHE A 741 15.47 4.23 18.69
C PHE A 741 15.56 5.75 18.55
N GLY A 742 14.52 6.46 19.02
CA GLY A 742 14.49 7.92 19.03
C GLY A 742 13.98 8.53 17.73
N TRP A 743 14.41 9.75 17.43
CA TRP A 743 14.02 10.47 16.21
C TRP A 743 14.90 10.04 15.04
N PHE A 744 14.28 9.72 13.91
CA PHE A 744 14.99 9.52 12.65
C PHE A 744 15.80 10.79 12.29
N PRO A 745 17.03 10.67 11.77
CA PRO A 745 17.92 11.83 11.60
C PRO A 745 17.39 12.89 10.63
N LEU A 746 16.70 12.49 9.55
CA LEU A 746 16.14 13.41 8.56
C LEU A 746 14.73 13.86 8.96
N ASP A 747 14.36 15.06 8.55
CA ASP A 747 13.02 15.61 8.69
C ASP A 747 12.34 15.80 7.33
N PHE A 748 11.02 15.74 7.35
CA PHE A 748 10.14 16.08 6.24
C PHE A 748 9.41 17.38 6.62
N ASN A 749 9.69 18.50 5.94
CA ASN A 749 9.15 19.83 6.26
C ASN A 749 9.27 20.22 7.76
N GLY A 750 10.35 19.83 8.44
CA GLY A 750 10.58 20.12 9.85
C GLY A 750 9.99 19.12 10.85
N VAL A 751 9.30 18.06 10.41
CA VAL A 751 8.85 16.96 11.28
C VAL A 751 9.70 15.70 11.09
N LYS A 752 10.04 15.03 12.19
CA LYS A 752 10.83 13.79 12.21
C LYS A 752 9.98 12.59 12.56
N PHE A 753 10.31 11.44 11.99
CA PHE A 753 9.70 10.16 12.36
C PHE A 753 10.26 9.64 13.69
N TRP A 754 9.42 9.04 14.53
CA TRP A 754 9.83 8.46 15.83
C TRP A 754 9.93 6.93 15.73
N LEU A 755 11.14 6.40 15.85
CA LEU A 755 11.47 4.98 15.67
C LEU A 755 11.13 4.12 16.89
N GLY A 756 11.05 4.68 18.10
CA GLY A 756 10.69 3.92 19.29
C GLY A 756 11.56 4.20 20.51
N SER A 757 11.51 3.31 21.51
CA SER A 757 12.17 3.44 22.83
C SER A 757 12.65 2.10 23.41
N GLU A 758 12.97 1.13 22.57
CA GLU A 758 13.49 -0.20 22.89
C GLU A 758 12.54 -1.01 23.80
N THR A 759 11.24 -0.99 23.49
CA THR A 759 10.20 -1.59 24.34
C THR A 759 10.12 -3.11 24.19
N GLY A 760 10.52 -3.64 23.04
CA GLY A 760 10.38 -5.03 22.64
C GLY A 760 9.05 -5.30 21.94
N ILE A 761 9.09 -6.16 20.92
CA ILE A 761 7.91 -6.51 20.12
C ILE A 761 6.84 -7.23 20.96
N GLN A 762 5.59 -6.85 20.71
CA GLN A 762 4.39 -7.48 21.26
C GLN A 762 3.42 -7.80 20.12
N HIS A 763 2.54 -8.75 20.32
CA HIS A 763 1.48 -9.15 19.37
C HIS A 763 0.08 -8.99 19.98
N GLN A 764 -0.02 -8.27 21.10
CA GLN A 764 -1.26 -7.96 21.76
C GLN A 764 -1.22 -6.60 22.45
N PHE A 765 -2.38 -5.95 22.57
CA PHE A 765 -2.54 -4.72 23.34
C PHE A 765 -3.92 -4.64 23.96
N ILE A 766 -3.99 -4.15 25.19
CA ILE A 766 -5.25 -3.97 25.92
C ILE A 766 -5.50 -2.48 26.08
N ASP A 767 -6.44 -1.95 25.31
CA ASP A 767 -6.92 -0.60 25.49
C ASP A 767 -7.97 -0.56 26.60
N THR A 768 -7.72 0.25 27.63
CA THR A 768 -8.66 0.49 28.75
C THR A 768 -9.22 1.91 28.76
N ASP A 769 -8.76 2.77 27.85
CA ASP A 769 -9.25 4.15 27.67
C ASP A 769 -10.46 4.19 26.73
N VAL A 770 -11.40 3.26 26.90
CA VAL A 770 -12.59 3.14 26.05
C VAL A 770 -13.86 3.27 26.86
N LYS A 771 -14.90 3.78 26.21
CA LYS A 771 -16.24 3.91 26.80
C LYS A 771 -17.19 2.94 26.11
N ASN A 772 -17.97 2.22 26.91
CA ASN A 772 -18.96 1.30 26.36
C ASN A 772 -19.97 2.06 25.49
N GLY A 773 -20.39 1.44 24.39
CA GLY A 773 -21.37 2.01 23.44
C GLY A 773 -20.79 2.99 22.42
N VAL A 774 -19.51 3.37 22.52
CA VAL A 774 -18.77 4.14 21.49
C VAL A 774 -18.11 3.17 20.53
N THR A 775 -18.30 3.36 19.23
CA THR A 775 -17.54 2.62 18.21
C THR A 775 -16.15 3.23 18.08
N TYR A 776 -15.12 2.40 18.21
CA TYR A 776 -13.73 2.76 17.95
C TYR A 776 -13.21 2.02 16.73
N TYR A 777 -12.34 2.69 15.99
CA TYR A 777 -11.57 2.14 14.87
C TYR A 777 -10.13 1.97 15.31
N TYR A 778 -9.56 0.79 15.09
CA TYR A 778 -8.17 0.48 15.41
C TYR A 778 -7.42 0.06 14.17
N ALA A 779 -6.14 0.42 14.13
CA ALA A 779 -5.18 -0.10 13.17
C ALA A 779 -3.90 -0.51 13.89
N VAL A 780 -3.30 -1.62 13.45
CA VAL A 780 -1.94 -2.01 13.81
C VAL A 780 -1.10 -1.91 12.56
N VAL A 781 -0.13 -1.00 12.56
CA VAL A 781 0.78 -0.83 11.41
C VAL A 781 2.15 -1.35 11.79
N ALA A 782 2.78 -2.12 10.91
CA ALA A 782 4.21 -2.35 10.98
C ALA A 782 4.95 -1.15 10.36
N TYR A 783 6.15 -0.86 10.84
CA TYR A 783 7.02 0.16 10.29
C TYR A 783 8.47 -0.31 10.25
N ASP A 784 9.23 0.22 9.30
CA ASP A 784 10.67 -0.01 9.13
C ASP A 784 11.51 1.12 9.76
N LYS A 785 12.82 0.93 9.77
CA LYS A 785 13.78 1.91 10.34
C LYS A 785 14.27 2.97 9.36
N GLY A 786 13.99 2.84 8.06
CA GLY A 786 14.58 3.64 6.98
C GLY A 786 16.11 3.58 6.92
N ASP A 787 16.71 4.45 6.10
CA ASP A 787 18.17 4.66 6.05
C ASP A 787 18.49 6.14 5.74
N ALA A 788 19.08 6.83 6.71
CA ALA A 788 19.37 8.26 6.60
C ALA A 788 20.54 8.58 5.65
N GLU A 789 21.48 7.66 5.44
CA GLU A 789 22.59 7.84 4.48
C GLU A 789 22.10 7.69 3.04
N LEU A 790 21.10 6.81 2.83
CA LEU A 790 20.42 6.64 1.56
C LEU A 790 19.30 7.64 1.32
N LYS A 791 18.96 8.49 2.31
CA LYS A 791 17.77 9.36 2.30
C LYS A 791 16.45 8.58 2.15
N VAL A 792 16.44 7.33 2.58
CA VAL A 792 15.24 6.50 2.67
C VAL A 792 14.54 6.80 3.98
N PHE A 793 13.38 7.44 3.91
CA PHE A 793 12.58 7.74 5.10
C PHE A 793 11.92 6.46 5.63
N PRO A 794 11.75 6.33 6.96
CA PRO A 794 10.98 5.24 7.53
C PRO A 794 9.56 5.18 6.97
N SER A 795 9.09 3.99 6.62
CA SER A 795 7.72 3.77 6.14
C SER A 795 6.90 2.98 7.16
N GLU A 796 5.59 3.22 7.21
CA GLU A 796 4.65 2.41 7.99
C GLU A 796 3.50 1.95 7.10
N ASN A 797 2.85 0.85 7.48
CA ASN A 797 1.69 0.38 6.72
C ASN A 797 0.57 1.41 6.65
N SER A 798 -0.12 1.38 5.52
CA SER A 798 -1.46 1.94 5.40
C SER A 798 -2.45 1.35 6.43
N LYS A 799 -3.51 2.11 6.71
CA LYS A 799 -4.53 1.84 7.76
C LYS A 799 -5.91 2.26 7.29
N TYR A 800 -6.33 1.74 6.14
CA TYR A 800 -7.52 2.21 5.43
C TYR A 800 -8.82 1.51 5.85
N ILE A 801 -9.87 2.31 5.96
CA ILE A 801 -11.25 1.85 6.10
C ILE A 801 -12.09 2.58 5.05
N GLN A 802 -12.43 1.90 3.97
CA GLN A 802 -13.22 2.48 2.89
C GLN A 802 -14.69 2.57 3.29
N ILE A 803 -15.31 3.72 3.00
CA ILE A 803 -16.74 3.96 3.18
C ILE A 803 -17.39 3.94 1.79
N THR A 804 -18.34 3.04 1.56
CA THR A 804 -19.10 3.02 0.30
C THR A 804 -20.14 4.13 0.26
N SER A 805 -20.68 4.43 -0.92
CA SER A 805 -21.84 5.35 -1.07
C SER A 805 -23.08 4.93 -0.26
N THR A 806 -23.16 3.66 0.16
CA THR A 806 -24.23 3.13 1.03
C THR A 806 -23.92 3.24 2.53
N GLY A 807 -22.73 3.74 2.90
CA GLY A 807 -22.25 3.80 4.29
C GLY A 807 -21.69 2.48 4.83
N LYS A 808 -21.47 1.47 3.98
CA LYS A 808 -20.82 0.21 4.36
C LYS A 808 -19.32 0.46 4.53
N LEU A 809 -18.76 -0.07 5.62
CA LEU A 809 -17.32 -0.04 5.87
C LEU A 809 -16.64 -1.29 5.29
N ILE A 810 -15.52 -1.09 4.61
CA ILE A 810 -14.63 -2.14 4.10
C ILE A 810 -13.28 -1.93 4.78
N PHE A 811 -12.79 -2.96 5.46
CA PHE A 811 -11.59 -2.91 6.31
C PHE A 811 -10.40 -3.52 5.59
N ASP A 812 -9.22 -2.93 5.74
CA ASP A 812 -7.95 -3.58 5.45
C ASP A 812 -7.64 -4.64 6.53
N LYS A 813 -6.77 -5.63 6.23
CA LYS A 813 -6.47 -6.76 7.12
C LYS A 813 -5.88 -6.34 8.47
N ASN A 814 -5.30 -5.16 8.55
CA ASN A 814 -4.70 -4.59 9.75
C ASN A 814 -5.60 -3.56 10.47
N THR A 815 -6.87 -3.43 10.05
CA THR A 815 -7.85 -2.50 10.63
C THR A 815 -9.11 -3.21 11.11
N VAL A 816 -9.75 -2.68 12.16
CA VAL A 816 -10.98 -3.23 12.73
C VAL A 816 -11.85 -2.13 13.33
N SER A 817 -13.17 -2.34 13.36
CA SER A 817 -14.08 -1.55 14.19
C SER A 817 -14.60 -2.40 15.35
N VAL A 818 -14.73 -1.79 16.52
CA VAL A 818 -15.18 -2.49 17.73
C VAL A 818 -15.94 -1.53 18.64
N THR A 819 -17.04 -2.01 19.21
CA THR A 819 -17.81 -1.30 20.24
C THR A 819 -17.70 -2.09 21.55
N PRO A 820 -16.95 -1.61 22.55
CA PRO A 820 -16.95 -2.24 23.88
C PRO A 820 -18.34 -2.11 24.51
N ASN A 821 -18.75 -3.13 25.24
CA ASN A 821 -20.08 -3.22 25.83
C ASN A 821 -20.00 -3.88 27.22
N ALA A 822 -20.98 -3.58 28.06
CA ALA A 822 -21.11 -4.27 29.34
C ALA A 822 -21.68 -5.67 29.12
N PRO A 823 -21.20 -6.72 29.81
CA PRO A 823 -21.73 -8.07 29.66
C PRO A 823 -23.14 -8.20 30.23
N SER A 824 -23.83 -9.27 29.83
CA SER A 824 -25.13 -9.64 30.40
C SER A 824 -25.04 -9.82 31.93
N ALA A 825 -26.12 -9.54 32.64
CA ALA A 825 -26.21 -9.90 34.05
C ALA A 825 -25.97 -11.41 34.24
N GLY A 826 -25.15 -11.78 35.22
CA GLY A 826 -24.77 -13.17 35.50
C GLY A 826 -23.61 -13.71 34.66
N PHE A 827 -22.99 -12.89 33.81
CA PHE A 827 -21.86 -13.33 32.99
C PHE A 827 -20.66 -13.78 33.83
N LEU A 828 -20.19 -14.99 33.56
CA LEU A 828 -18.93 -15.54 34.05
C LEU A 828 -18.00 -15.74 32.83
N PRO A 829 -16.79 -15.13 32.86
CA PRO A 829 -15.86 -15.25 31.75
C PRO A 829 -15.28 -16.66 31.65
N ALA A 830 -14.84 -17.02 30.43
CA ALA A 830 -14.11 -18.24 30.17
C ALA A 830 -12.81 -18.31 31.00
N GLY A 831 -12.41 -19.51 31.37
CA GLY A 831 -11.20 -19.76 32.15
C GLY A 831 -11.22 -21.09 32.88
N THR A 832 -10.42 -21.20 33.93
CA THR A 832 -10.31 -22.40 34.78
C THR A 832 -10.45 -22.04 36.25
N ASP A 833 -10.97 -22.96 37.07
CA ASP A 833 -10.98 -22.78 38.54
C ASP A 833 -9.58 -22.91 39.13
N SER A 834 -8.82 -23.89 38.65
CA SER A 834 -7.52 -24.24 39.20
C SER A 834 -6.74 -25.12 38.23
N ILE A 835 -5.43 -24.92 38.18
CA ILE A 835 -4.50 -25.85 37.55
C ILE A 835 -3.93 -26.76 38.63
N ARG A 836 -4.14 -28.08 38.50
CA ARG A 836 -3.75 -29.06 39.50
C ARG A 836 -2.41 -29.68 39.14
N HIS A 837 -1.49 -29.71 40.09
CA HIS A 837 -0.25 -30.49 39.99
C HIS A 837 -0.57 -31.96 40.30
N ILE A 838 -0.49 -32.83 39.30
CA ILE A 838 -0.90 -34.24 39.37
C ILE A 838 0.28 -35.12 39.75
N GLU A 839 1.42 -34.91 39.09
CA GLU A 839 2.61 -35.76 39.25
C GLU A 839 3.88 -34.91 39.15
N GLY A 840 4.95 -35.42 39.76
CA GLY A 840 6.29 -34.85 39.74
C GLY A 840 6.55 -33.90 40.91
N PRO A 841 7.82 -33.50 41.14
CA PRO A 841 8.21 -32.76 42.33
C PRO A 841 8.42 -31.27 42.08
N ALA A 842 8.06 -30.74 40.90
CA ALA A 842 8.17 -29.31 40.64
C ALA A 842 7.51 -28.48 41.74
N THR A 843 8.07 -27.31 41.96
CA THR A 843 7.60 -26.37 42.99
C THR A 843 7.07 -25.06 42.39
N GLY A 844 7.09 -24.95 41.05
CA GLY A 844 6.57 -23.80 40.32
C GLY A 844 5.06 -23.90 40.09
N ASN A 845 4.47 -22.77 39.69
CA ASN A 845 3.04 -22.67 39.40
C ASN A 845 2.80 -22.36 37.91
N ILE A 846 1.64 -22.76 37.42
CA ILE A 846 1.15 -22.42 36.08
C ILE A 846 -0.14 -21.64 36.25
N TYR A 847 -0.31 -20.58 35.47
CA TYR A 847 -1.54 -19.80 35.40
C TYR A 847 -2.08 -19.81 33.98
N LEU A 848 -3.41 -19.77 33.83
CA LEU A 848 -4.07 -19.68 32.53
C LEU A 848 -4.42 -18.22 32.25
N TYR A 849 -4.03 -17.73 31.07
CA TYR A 849 -4.46 -16.44 30.56
C TYR A 849 -5.36 -16.65 29.34
N VAL A 850 -6.59 -16.15 29.41
CA VAL A 850 -7.57 -16.23 28.31
C VAL A 850 -7.49 -14.96 27.49
N LEU A 851 -7.00 -15.07 26.26
CA LEU A 851 -6.90 -13.96 25.32
C LEU A 851 -8.20 -13.83 24.51
N ASP A 852 -8.65 -14.95 23.93
CA ASP A 852 -9.85 -15.03 23.10
C ASP A 852 -10.88 -15.98 23.74
N PRO A 853 -11.83 -15.46 24.53
CA PRO A 853 -12.78 -16.30 25.26
C PRO A 853 -13.76 -17.03 24.33
N PHE A 854 -13.91 -16.61 23.08
CA PHE A 854 -14.82 -17.25 22.11
C PHE A 854 -14.24 -18.52 21.48
N LYS A 855 -12.92 -18.73 21.60
CA LYS A 855 -12.25 -19.95 21.14
C LYS A 855 -12.09 -21.00 22.24
N VAL A 856 -12.39 -20.65 23.50
CA VAL A 856 -12.29 -21.57 24.64
C VAL A 856 -13.37 -22.65 24.52
N LYS A 857 -12.95 -23.91 24.46
CA LYS A 857 -13.84 -25.06 24.31
C LYS A 857 -14.37 -25.52 25.67
N ASP A 858 -15.68 -25.53 25.85
CA ASP A 858 -16.29 -25.83 27.15
C ASP A 858 -16.08 -27.29 27.59
N ASN A 859 -15.74 -27.49 28.87
CA ASN A 859 -15.46 -28.80 29.50
C ASN A 859 -14.29 -29.58 28.88
N HIS A 860 -13.35 -28.89 28.23
CA HIS A 860 -12.11 -29.52 27.76
C HIS A 860 -11.10 -29.63 28.91
N THR A 861 -10.38 -30.75 28.96
CA THR A 861 -9.32 -30.99 29.93
C THR A 861 -7.97 -31.02 29.24
N TYR A 862 -7.03 -30.21 29.71
CA TYR A 862 -5.68 -30.12 29.18
C TYR A 862 -4.66 -30.64 30.18
N ARG A 863 -3.60 -31.26 29.63
CA ARG A 863 -2.43 -31.73 30.35
C ARG A 863 -1.18 -30.98 29.89
N VAL A 864 -0.40 -30.49 30.84
CA VAL A 864 0.91 -29.86 30.60
C VAL A 864 2.00 -30.80 31.06
N VAL A 865 2.98 -31.04 30.20
CA VAL A 865 4.14 -31.90 30.46
C VAL A 865 5.45 -31.19 30.09
N PHE A 866 6.54 -31.56 30.73
CA PHE A 866 7.83 -30.85 30.62
C PHE A 866 9.00 -31.75 30.20
N LYS A 867 10.06 -31.11 29.72
CA LYS A 867 11.40 -31.67 29.49
C LYS A 867 12.43 -30.89 30.28
N ASP A 868 13.54 -31.54 30.59
CA ASP A 868 14.65 -30.94 31.32
C ASP A 868 16.04 -31.41 30.86
N SER A 869 17.06 -30.74 31.38
CA SER A 869 18.48 -31.07 31.17
C SER A 869 18.88 -32.36 31.89
N SER A 870 20.01 -32.97 31.51
CA SER A 870 20.49 -34.23 32.08
C SER A 870 20.66 -34.23 33.62
N PHE A 871 21.66 -33.55 34.20
CA PHE A 871 21.95 -33.71 35.64
C PHE A 871 21.27 -32.68 36.56
N ASN A 872 21.27 -31.39 36.20
CA ASN A 872 20.70 -30.33 37.05
C ASN A 872 19.17 -30.23 36.94
N ARG A 873 18.55 -31.04 36.07
CA ARG A 873 17.10 -31.09 35.83
C ARG A 873 16.46 -29.70 35.59
N ILE A 874 17.15 -28.83 34.85
CA ILE A 874 16.68 -27.50 34.45
C ILE A 874 15.66 -27.64 33.34
N THR A 875 14.49 -26.99 33.46
CA THR A 875 13.42 -26.99 32.45
C THR A 875 13.95 -26.55 31.09
N THR A 876 13.57 -27.26 30.03
CA THR A 876 14.01 -26.95 28.65
C THR A 876 12.84 -26.75 27.67
N ALA A 877 11.72 -27.43 27.87
CA ALA A 877 10.54 -27.30 27.02
C ALA A 877 9.26 -27.78 27.72
N TYR A 878 8.10 -27.38 27.22
CA TYR A 878 6.79 -27.88 27.65
C TYR A 878 5.90 -28.27 26.46
N SER A 879 4.91 -29.12 26.69
CA SER A 879 3.82 -29.39 25.74
C SER A 879 2.47 -29.29 26.44
N VAL A 880 1.45 -28.89 25.68
CA VAL A 880 0.05 -28.88 26.12
C VAL A 880 -0.72 -29.87 25.26
N ILE A 881 -1.45 -30.76 25.91
CA ILE A 881 -2.17 -31.88 25.30
C ILE A 881 -3.63 -31.80 25.74
N ASP A 882 -4.56 -31.68 24.79
CA ASP A 882 -5.98 -31.87 25.03
C ASP A 882 -6.25 -33.36 25.26
N ILE A 883 -6.66 -33.72 26.48
CA ILE A 883 -6.94 -35.09 26.90
C ILE A 883 -8.43 -35.35 27.12
N THR A 884 -9.29 -34.46 26.63
CA THR A 884 -10.75 -34.57 26.75
C THR A 884 -11.24 -35.90 26.17
N ASN A 885 -10.71 -36.30 25.01
CA ASN A 885 -10.87 -37.66 24.48
C ASN A 885 -9.62 -38.50 24.79
N GLN A 886 -9.65 -39.22 25.90
CA GLN A 886 -8.52 -40.05 26.35
C GLN A 886 -8.08 -41.12 25.33
N SER A 887 -8.98 -41.55 24.43
CA SER A 887 -8.65 -42.52 23.38
C SER A 887 -7.85 -41.92 22.23
N ASN A 888 -7.89 -40.59 22.05
CA ASN A 888 -7.18 -39.88 20.99
C ASN A 888 -6.81 -38.45 21.46
N PRO A 889 -5.79 -38.32 22.32
CA PRO A 889 -5.35 -37.02 22.81
C PRO A 889 -4.71 -36.18 21.68
N ASP A 890 -4.98 -34.88 21.67
CA ASP A 890 -4.46 -33.93 20.66
C ASP A 890 -3.41 -33.01 21.26
N THR A 891 -2.24 -32.89 20.63
CA THR A 891 -1.15 -32.03 21.13
C THR A 891 -1.30 -30.63 20.53
N VAL A 892 -1.86 -29.71 21.31
CA VAL A 892 -2.14 -28.33 20.89
C VAL A 892 -0.93 -27.41 20.99
N VAL A 893 0.05 -27.72 21.86
CA VAL A 893 1.36 -27.06 21.90
C VAL A 893 2.44 -28.14 22.02
N LYS A 894 3.42 -28.15 21.11
CA LYS A 894 4.42 -29.21 21.02
C LYS A 894 5.83 -28.71 21.34
N TRP A 895 6.36 -29.10 22.49
CA TRP A 895 7.74 -28.84 22.95
C TRP A 895 8.21 -27.39 22.77
N SER A 896 7.36 -26.44 23.16
CA SER A 896 7.71 -25.02 23.18
C SER A 896 8.80 -24.74 24.20
N ARG A 897 9.66 -23.77 23.86
CA ARG A 897 10.75 -23.28 24.70
C ARG A 897 10.48 -21.88 25.26
N ILE A 898 9.29 -21.33 25.02
CA ILE A 898 8.91 -19.96 25.41
C ILE A 898 8.16 -20.01 26.73
N PHE A 899 8.79 -19.56 27.82
CA PHE A 899 8.19 -19.58 29.17
C PHE A 899 7.88 -18.19 29.73
N GLU A 900 8.39 -17.15 29.09
CA GLU A 900 8.25 -15.75 29.50
C GLU A 900 7.66 -14.93 28.36
N GLY A 901 6.93 -13.86 28.67
CA GLY A 901 6.26 -13.02 27.67
C GLY A 901 5.06 -13.70 27.01
N GLU A 902 5.05 -13.74 25.68
CA GLU A 902 3.96 -14.29 24.87
C GLU A 902 4.17 -15.78 24.57
N THR A 903 3.80 -16.64 25.51
CA THR A 903 3.79 -18.10 25.31
C THR A 903 2.76 -18.53 24.26
N ASP A 904 2.93 -19.73 23.68
CA ASP A 904 2.05 -20.25 22.62
C ASP A 904 0.56 -20.15 22.93
N LEU A 905 -0.20 -19.61 21.97
CA LEU A 905 -1.65 -19.49 22.02
C LEU A 905 -2.31 -20.79 21.50
N PHE A 906 -3.20 -21.39 22.29
CA PHE A 906 -4.00 -22.56 21.92
C PHE A 906 -5.43 -22.38 22.39
N ASP A 907 -6.43 -22.68 21.54
CA ASP A 907 -7.85 -22.57 21.86
C ASP A 907 -8.25 -21.22 22.54
N GLY A 908 -7.60 -20.12 22.13
CA GLY A 908 -7.82 -18.78 22.68
C GLY A 908 -7.13 -18.48 24.02
N MET A 909 -6.28 -19.39 24.51
CA MET A 909 -5.65 -19.33 25.82
C MET A 909 -4.13 -19.49 25.71
N ARG A 910 -3.41 -19.10 26.76
CA ARG A 910 -1.98 -19.36 26.91
C ARG A 910 -1.61 -19.58 28.38
N LEU A 911 -0.42 -20.12 28.64
CA LEU A 911 0.04 -20.45 29.98
C LEU A 911 1.12 -19.47 30.45
N ILE A 912 0.97 -18.95 31.66
CA ILE A 912 1.99 -18.14 32.32
C ILE A 912 2.69 -19.03 33.34
N PHE A 913 4.01 -19.10 33.28
CA PHE A 913 4.82 -19.97 34.13
C PHE A 913 5.53 -19.17 35.21
N ASP A 914 5.31 -19.56 36.46
CA ASP A 914 6.14 -19.15 37.60
C ASP A 914 7.10 -20.31 37.91
N ASN A 915 8.14 -20.43 37.06
CA ASN A 915 9.13 -21.51 37.18
C ASN A 915 10.28 -21.11 38.10
N HIS A 916 10.71 -22.04 38.95
CA HIS A 916 11.89 -21.86 39.78
C HIS A 916 13.18 -22.21 39.03
N TRP A 917 13.57 -21.40 38.04
CA TRP A 917 14.76 -21.59 37.20
C TRP A 917 16.07 -21.83 37.98
N ASN A 918 16.19 -21.18 39.14
CA ASN A 918 17.33 -21.31 40.03
C ASN A 918 17.01 -22.25 41.20
N ILE A 919 17.83 -23.30 41.36
CA ILE A 919 17.73 -24.25 42.47
C ILE A 919 18.26 -23.60 43.74
N LYS A 920 17.38 -23.36 44.71
CA LYS A 920 17.66 -22.65 45.96
C LYS A 920 17.25 -23.48 47.16
N PHE A 921 17.98 -23.34 48.26
CA PHE A 921 17.58 -23.87 49.56
C PHE A 921 16.40 -23.09 50.13
N ILE A 922 15.39 -23.79 50.65
CA ILE A 922 14.21 -23.20 51.28
C ILE A 922 14.35 -23.33 52.79
N ASP A 923 14.96 -22.32 53.42
CA ASP A 923 15.24 -22.31 54.86
C ASP A 923 13.96 -22.44 55.70
N SER A 924 12.87 -21.77 55.29
CA SER A 924 11.60 -21.77 56.01
C SER A 924 10.89 -23.14 56.10
N LEU A 925 11.19 -24.06 55.17
CA LEU A 925 10.64 -25.42 55.14
C LEU A 925 11.68 -26.47 55.56
N SER A 926 12.85 -26.02 55.98
CA SER A 926 13.98 -26.87 56.36
C SER A 926 14.25 -26.74 57.85
N GLY A 927 14.72 -27.81 58.46
CA GLY A 927 15.04 -27.79 59.88
C GLY A 927 14.89 -29.14 60.54
N TRP A 928 15.08 -29.10 61.85
CA TRP A 928 15.00 -30.26 62.71
C TRP A 928 13.55 -30.57 63.10
N ASN A 929 13.25 -31.84 63.34
CA ASN A 929 11.97 -32.27 63.88
C ASN A 929 11.74 -31.89 65.36
N ARG A 930 12.74 -31.29 66.05
CA ARG A 930 12.71 -30.91 67.48
C ARG A 930 13.48 -29.61 67.72
N SER A 931 13.13 -28.89 68.79
CA SER A 931 13.84 -27.68 69.23
C SER A 931 15.13 -28.03 70.01
N GLY A 932 16.07 -27.08 70.10
CA GLY A 932 17.34 -27.27 70.84
C GLY A 932 18.43 -28.04 70.07
N MET A 933 18.25 -28.22 68.77
CA MET A 933 19.15 -29.00 67.91
C MET A 933 20.32 -28.17 67.36
N PRO A 934 21.44 -28.80 66.96
CA PRO A 934 22.60 -28.09 66.43
C PRO A 934 22.28 -27.23 65.21
N LYS A 935 22.88 -26.04 65.14
CA LYS A 935 22.83 -25.22 63.91
C LYS A 935 23.54 -25.94 62.77
N PHE A 936 23.00 -25.77 61.56
CA PHE A 936 23.56 -26.35 60.35
C PHE A 936 23.65 -25.28 59.26
N THR A 937 24.52 -25.52 58.30
CA THR A 937 24.59 -24.75 57.04
C THR A 937 24.39 -25.72 55.90
N PHE A 938 23.46 -25.41 55.00
CA PHE A 938 23.25 -26.16 53.77
C PHE A 938 23.67 -25.32 52.57
N THR A 939 24.64 -25.81 51.82
CA THR A 939 25.30 -25.07 50.72
C THR A 939 25.66 -26.03 49.59
N GLN A 940 25.89 -25.50 48.40
CA GLN A 940 26.52 -26.26 47.32
C GLN A 940 27.85 -26.86 47.80
N PHE A 941 28.10 -28.11 47.46
CA PHE A 941 29.33 -28.79 47.86
C PHE A 941 30.56 -28.09 47.26
N SER A 942 31.55 -27.80 48.10
CA SER A 942 32.80 -27.17 47.68
C SER A 942 33.94 -27.61 48.58
N ALA A 943 34.95 -28.27 48.02
CA ALA A 943 36.13 -28.71 48.75
C ALA A 943 37.35 -28.78 47.81
N GLY A 944 38.41 -28.02 48.12
CA GLY A 944 39.58 -27.90 47.24
C GLY A 944 39.19 -27.33 45.87
N ALA A 945 39.59 -28.02 44.80
CA ALA A 945 39.19 -27.71 43.42
C ALA A 945 37.84 -28.33 42.99
N VAL A 946 37.25 -29.20 43.81
CA VAL A 946 35.96 -29.85 43.48
C VAL A 946 34.82 -28.89 43.80
N ARG A 947 33.93 -28.70 42.83
CA ARG A 947 32.68 -27.95 42.95
C ARG A 947 31.53 -28.87 42.60
N GLY A 948 30.55 -29.00 43.49
CA GLY A 948 29.35 -29.79 43.26
C GLY A 948 28.42 -29.13 42.24
N LYS A 949 27.47 -29.89 41.69
CA LYS A 949 26.40 -29.40 40.82
C LYS A 949 25.10 -29.35 41.60
N LEU A 950 24.36 -28.25 41.53
CA LEU A 950 23.07 -28.14 42.21
C LEU A 950 22.10 -29.21 41.67
N TYR A 951 21.53 -30.01 42.57
CA TYR A 951 20.55 -31.03 42.23
C TYR A 951 19.22 -30.74 42.94
N PRO A 952 18.10 -30.64 42.21
CA PRO A 952 16.83 -30.17 42.78
C PRO A 952 16.09 -31.31 43.47
N ALA A 953 16.51 -31.63 44.70
CA ALA A 953 15.89 -32.67 45.52
C ALA A 953 15.80 -32.24 46.98
N ASP A 954 14.79 -32.77 47.65
CA ASP A 954 14.66 -32.66 49.10
C ASP A 954 15.42 -33.80 49.77
N TYR A 955 16.05 -33.49 50.90
CA TYR A 955 16.88 -34.45 51.63
C TYR A 955 16.42 -34.60 53.06
N ARG A 956 16.64 -35.79 53.61
CA ARG A 956 16.43 -36.11 55.01
C ARG A 956 17.65 -36.82 55.56
N ILE A 957 18.19 -36.31 56.67
CA ILE A 957 19.23 -37.01 57.43
C ILE A 957 18.59 -37.61 58.68
N GLU A 958 18.68 -38.93 58.80
CA GLU A 958 18.13 -39.73 59.90
C GLU A 958 19.26 -40.20 60.80
N PHE A 959 19.22 -39.85 62.08
CA PHE A 959 20.26 -40.18 63.06
C PHE A 959 19.86 -41.35 63.96
N TYR A 960 20.84 -42.17 64.35
CA TYR A 960 20.70 -43.41 65.13
C TYR A 960 21.77 -43.50 66.22
N ASP A 961 21.61 -44.43 67.16
CA ASP A 961 22.59 -44.67 68.24
C ASP A 961 23.63 -45.75 67.86
N GLU A 962 23.37 -46.53 66.81
CA GLU A 962 24.25 -47.56 66.26
C GLU A 962 24.74 -47.19 64.85
N VAL A 963 25.77 -47.87 64.37
CA VAL A 963 26.27 -47.70 63.00
C VAL A 963 25.25 -48.31 62.04
N VAL A 964 24.72 -47.50 61.13
CA VAL A 964 23.65 -47.89 60.21
C VAL A 964 24.03 -47.77 58.74
N ASP A 965 25.15 -47.10 58.44
CA ASP A 965 25.65 -46.87 57.09
C ASP A 965 27.18 -46.64 57.09
N THR A 966 27.81 -46.62 55.92
CA THR A 966 29.24 -46.31 55.75
C THR A 966 29.41 -45.22 54.69
N SER A 967 30.07 -44.11 55.05
CA SER A 967 30.33 -43.04 54.08
C SER A 967 31.27 -43.50 52.97
N MET A 968 31.13 -42.91 51.79
CA MET A 968 32.00 -43.19 50.64
C MET A 968 33.43 -42.66 50.88
N ALA A 969 34.43 -43.38 50.37
CA ALA A 969 35.80 -42.88 50.26
C ALA A 969 35.95 -42.01 49.00
N TYR A 970 36.62 -40.86 49.10
CA TYR A 970 36.88 -39.98 47.96
C TYR A 970 38.36 -39.62 47.86
N SER A 971 39.06 -40.37 46.99
CA SER A 971 40.51 -40.30 46.80
C SER A 971 41.05 -38.90 46.45
N PRO A 972 40.41 -38.09 45.57
CA PRO A 972 40.91 -36.76 45.22
C PRO A 972 41.04 -35.80 46.41
N LEU A 973 40.26 -36.00 47.47
CA LEU A 973 40.35 -35.22 48.72
C LEU A 973 40.96 -36.01 49.89
N ARG A 974 41.47 -37.23 49.63
CA ARG A 974 42.01 -38.16 50.64
C ARG A 974 41.04 -38.44 51.79
N ILE A 975 39.75 -38.50 51.50
CA ILE A 975 38.71 -38.77 52.50
C ILE A 975 38.47 -40.29 52.55
N PRO A 976 38.73 -40.97 53.67
CA PRO A 976 38.45 -42.40 53.80
C PRO A 976 36.96 -42.66 54.06
N ALA A 977 36.50 -43.87 53.73
CA ALA A 977 35.17 -44.35 54.13
C ALA A 977 35.12 -44.52 55.65
N GLN A 978 34.06 -44.05 56.30
CA GLN A 978 33.87 -44.13 57.75
C GLN A 978 32.51 -44.74 58.08
N PRO A 979 32.42 -45.70 59.02
CA PRO A 979 31.13 -46.15 59.55
C PRO A 979 30.43 -44.99 60.26
N VAL A 980 29.17 -44.72 59.93
CA VAL A 980 28.39 -43.60 60.47
C VAL A 980 27.07 -44.06 61.09
N LYS A 981 26.57 -43.24 62.00
CA LYS A 981 25.30 -43.46 62.71
C LYS A 981 24.14 -42.67 62.11
N PHE A 982 24.19 -42.38 60.82
CA PHE A 982 23.12 -41.68 60.12
C PHE A 982 22.99 -42.19 58.69
N LYS A 983 21.81 -41.95 58.11
CA LYS A 983 21.53 -42.17 56.69
C LYS A 983 21.05 -40.88 56.04
N VAL A 984 21.40 -40.68 54.77
CA VAL A 984 20.91 -39.55 53.96
C VAL A 984 19.97 -40.08 52.90
N LYS A 985 18.70 -39.66 52.96
CA LYS A 985 17.67 -40.01 52.00
C LYS A 985 17.33 -38.82 51.13
N ASN A 986 17.40 -38.99 49.81
CA ASN A 986 16.73 -38.12 48.86
C ASN A 986 15.23 -38.46 48.90
N LEU A 987 14.43 -37.53 49.39
CA LEU A 987 12.97 -37.66 49.52
C LEU A 987 12.25 -37.48 48.19
N THR A 988 12.88 -36.81 47.22
CA THR A 988 12.28 -36.55 45.90
C THR A 988 12.28 -37.80 45.02
N ASP A 989 13.38 -38.57 45.05
CA ASP A 989 13.53 -39.79 44.25
C ASP A 989 13.39 -41.07 45.13
N ASP A 990 12.92 -40.91 46.37
CA ASP A 990 12.71 -41.93 47.40
C ASP A 990 13.88 -42.94 47.61
N LYS A 991 15.12 -42.46 47.52
CA LYS A 991 16.33 -43.30 47.60
C LYS A 991 17.30 -42.82 48.67
N TYR A 992 18.02 -43.76 49.29
CA TYR A 992 19.22 -43.40 50.06
C TYR A 992 20.36 -43.08 49.09
N ILE A 993 21.16 -42.07 49.44
CA ILE A 993 22.24 -41.57 48.57
C ILE A 993 23.59 -41.81 49.20
N ASP A 994 24.60 -41.86 48.34
CA ASP A 994 25.99 -41.86 48.81
C ASP A 994 26.35 -40.47 49.35
N PHE A 995 27.25 -40.46 50.33
CA PHE A 995 27.77 -39.23 50.90
C PHE A 995 29.19 -39.44 51.41
N ILE A 996 29.95 -38.36 51.46
CA ILE A 996 31.22 -38.32 52.19
C ILE A 996 30.98 -37.73 53.57
N TYR A 997 31.75 -38.19 54.55
CA TYR A 997 31.70 -37.70 55.92
C TYR A 997 33.09 -37.24 56.34
N VAL A 998 33.18 -35.99 56.79
CA VAL A 998 34.43 -35.39 57.26
C VAL A 998 34.19 -34.79 58.64
N ASN A 999 34.97 -35.23 59.63
CA ASN A 999 34.97 -34.70 60.98
C ASN A 999 36.37 -34.13 61.29
N VAL A 1000 36.50 -32.81 61.24
CA VAL A 1000 37.76 -32.12 61.50
C VAL A 1000 37.67 -31.37 62.81
N TYR A 1001 38.65 -31.56 63.68
CA TYR A 1001 38.86 -30.71 64.85
C TYR A 1001 40.03 -29.76 64.58
N ASN A 1002 39.77 -28.46 64.61
CA ASN A 1002 40.81 -27.46 64.51
C ASN A 1002 41.33 -27.14 65.92
N ALA A 1003 42.54 -27.61 66.24
CA ALA A 1003 43.16 -27.43 67.55
C ALA A 1003 43.42 -25.95 67.92
N PHE A 1004 43.56 -25.06 66.92
CA PHE A 1004 43.79 -23.62 67.14
C PHE A 1004 42.50 -22.87 67.48
N THR A 1005 41.40 -23.14 66.77
CA THR A 1005 40.12 -22.47 67.01
C THR A 1005 39.23 -23.20 68.02
N LYS A 1006 39.61 -24.43 68.43
CA LYS A 1006 38.82 -25.36 69.25
C LYS A 1006 37.43 -25.66 68.67
N VAL A 1007 37.24 -25.43 67.37
CA VAL A 1007 36.00 -25.74 66.66
C VAL A 1007 36.11 -27.13 66.04
N ARG A 1008 35.09 -27.94 66.28
CA ARG A 1008 34.86 -29.18 65.54
C ARG A 1008 33.86 -28.90 64.43
N GLN A 1009 34.24 -29.23 63.20
CA GLN A 1009 33.39 -29.13 62.02
C GLN A 1009 33.10 -30.53 61.49
N ILE A 1010 31.81 -30.83 61.33
CA ILE A 1010 31.33 -32.05 60.70
C ILE A 1010 30.66 -31.66 59.38
N SER A 1011 31.15 -32.19 58.28
CA SER A 1011 30.65 -31.93 56.94
C SER A 1011 30.19 -33.22 56.28
N ILE A 1012 28.94 -33.23 55.81
CA ILE A 1012 28.33 -34.33 55.07
C ILE A 1012 28.12 -33.83 53.64
N GLY A 1013 28.90 -34.35 52.69
CA GLY A 1013 28.79 -34.00 51.27
C GLY A 1013 27.95 -35.01 50.53
N PHE A 1014 26.85 -34.58 49.92
CA PHE A 1014 25.90 -35.43 49.21
C PHE A 1014 26.41 -35.75 47.81
N TYR A 1015 26.25 -37.01 47.41
CA TYR A 1015 26.68 -37.51 46.11
C TYR A 1015 25.49 -38.16 45.40
N GLU A 1016 25.10 -37.57 44.27
CA GLU A 1016 23.95 -38.03 43.49
C GLU A 1016 24.39 -38.62 42.18
N THR A 1017 23.62 -39.62 41.74
CA THR A 1017 23.72 -40.19 40.40
C THR A 1017 22.37 -40.07 39.72
N TYR A 1018 22.38 -39.46 38.54
CA TYR A 1018 21.23 -39.40 37.64
C TYR A 1018 21.67 -39.85 36.25
N GLN A 1019 20.94 -40.83 35.69
CA GLN A 1019 21.33 -41.56 34.48
C GLN A 1019 22.79 -42.05 34.57
N ASN A 1020 23.68 -41.53 33.72
CA ASN A 1020 25.10 -41.92 33.66
C ASN A 1020 26.05 -40.87 34.28
N THR A 1021 25.51 -39.83 34.93
CA THR A 1021 26.31 -38.76 35.55
C THR A 1021 26.20 -38.83 37.07
N SER A 1022 27.34 -38.90 37.74
CA SER A 1022 27.44 -38.77 39.19
C SER A 1022 28.22 -37.51 39.55
N SER A 1023 27.77 -36.79 40.57
CA SER A 1023 28.45 -35.58 41.06
C SER A 1023 28.11 -35.33 42.51
N PHE A 1024 29.02 -34.64 43.21
CA PHE A 1024 28.65 -33.97 44.46
C PHE A 1024 27.58 -32.92 44.17
N THR A 1025 26.67 -32.74 45.12
CA THR A 1025 25.56 -31.78 44.99
C THR A 1025 25.60 -30.74 46.08
N TRP A 1026 25.19 -31.14 47.27
CA TRP A 1026 25.06 -30.28 48.44
C TRP A 1026 25.98 -30.72 49.56
N ALA A 1027 26.20 -29.84 50.53
CA ALA A 1027 26.89 -30.15 51.76
C ALA A 1027 26.09 -29.61 52.95
N VAL A 1028 25.96 -30.45 53.98
CA VAL A 1028 25.49 -30.04 55.29
C VAL A 1028 26.68 -29.91 56.21
N ILE A 1029 26.85 -28.74 56.82
CA ILE A 1029 27.96 -28.43 57.71
C ILE A 1029 27.41 -28.13 59.09
N PHE A 1030 27.92 -28.84 60.10
CA PHE A 1030 27.69 -28.58 61.51
C PHE A 1030 28.98 -28.07 62.14
N GLN A 1031 28.85 -27.10 63.05
CA GLN A 1031 29.97 -26.57 63.81
C GLN A 1031 29.63 -26.52 65.30
N GLY A 1032 30.59 -26.91 66.13
CA GLY A 1032 30.48 -26.85 67.57
C GLY A 1032 31.86 -26.83 68.23
N ASP A 1033 31.88 -26.95 69.56
CA ASP A 1033 33.12 -27.01 70.32
C ASP A 1033 33.82 -28.38 70.20
N SER A 1034 34.90 -28.59 70.95
CA SER A 1034 35.66 -29.84 70.95
C SER A 1034 34.85 -31.09 71.32
N ALA A 1035 33.77 -30.92 72.09
CA ALA A 1035 32.89 -31.99 72.58
C ALA A 1035 31.68 -32.25 71.66
N PHE A 1036 31.52 -31.46 70.59
CA PHE A 1036 30.40 -31.59 69.66
C PHE A 1036 30.31 -32.98 69.03
N THR A 1037 29.12 -33.57 69.09
CA THR A 1037 28.76 -34.81 68.40
C THR A 1037 27.46 -34.62 67.63
N LEU A 1038 27.28 -35.38 66.54
CA LEU A 1038 25.99 -35.42 65.85
C LEU A 1038 24.89 -35.95 66.80
N PRO A 1039 23.62 -35.55 66.60
CA PRO A 1039 22.52 -36.02 67.43
C PRO A 1039 22.32 -37.55 67.40
N GLY A 1040 21.74 -38.10 68.46
CA GLY A 1040 21.43 -39.53 68.60
C GLY A 1040 20.08 -39.94 67.98
N ALA A 1041 19.62 -41.14 68.29
CA ALA A 1041 18.43 -41.75 67.69
C ALA A 1041 17.15 -40.90 67.79
N GLY A 1042 16.37 -40.87 66.72
CA GLY A 1042 15.05 -40.21 66.65
C GLY A 1042 15.09 -38.74 66.23
N ASN A 1043 16.28 -38.19 65.97
CA ASN A 1043 16.46 -36.85 65.42
C ASN A 1043 16.52 -36.90 63.89
N VAL A 1044 15.86 -35.95 63.24
CA VAL A 1044 15.75 -35.88 61.78
C VAL A 1044 15.96 -34.44 61.31
N LEU A 1045 16.87 -34.24 60.36
CA LEU A 1045 17.05 -32.97 59.66
C LEU A 1045 16.45 -33.08 58.27
N THR A 1046 15.46 -32.24 57.96
CA THR A 1046 14.86 -32.13 56.61
C THR A 1046 15.37 -30.87 55.92
N LEU A 1047 15.74 -31.03 54.65
CA LEU A 1047 16.31 -29.99 53.81
C LEU A 1047 15.47 -29.93 52.54
N ARG A 1048 14.93 -28.75 52.24
CA ARG A 1048 14.05 -28.52 51.09
C ARG A 1048 14.72 -27.62 50.08
N THR A 1049 14.53 -27.91 48.80
CA THR A 1049 14.99 -27.05 47.71
C THR A 1049 13.84 -26.68 46.77
N THR A 1050 13.97 -25.56 46.07
CA THR A 1050 13.17 -25.29 44.88
C THR A 1050 13.54 -26.29 43.78
N LYS A 1051 12.55 -26.62 42.95
CA LYS A 1051 12.65 -27.61 41.88
C LYS A 1051 11.98 -27.02 40.63
N PRO A 1052 12.75 -26.77 39.55
CA PRO A 1052 12.19 -26.39 38.26
C PRO A 1052 11.23 -27.46 37.72
N PHE A 1053 10.37 -27.09 36.77
CA PHE A 1053 9.59 -28.09 36.02
C PHE A 1053 10.52 -29.07 35.29
N ARG A 1054 10.26 -30.38 35.41
CA ARG A 1054 11.12 -31.41 34.81
C ARG A 1054 10.33 -32.55 34.18
N GLU A 1055 11.02 -33.41 33.45
CA GLU A 1055 10.42 -34.64 32.92
C GLU A 1055 9.81 -35.46 34.05
N GLY A 1056 8.54 -35.84 33.90
CA GLY A 1056 7.72 -36.47 34.93
C GLY A 1056 6.77 -35.53 35.67
N ASP A 1057 6.91 -34.21 35.52
CA ASP A 1057 5.90 -33.27 36.03
C ASP A 1057 4.68 -33.21 35.11
N ILE A 1058 3.49 -33.37 35.72
CA ILE A 1058 2.21 -33.35 35.04
C ILE A 1058 1.28 -32.36 35.74
N TYR A 1059 0.76 -31.41 34.99
CA TYR A 1059 -0.30 -30.50 35.45
C TYR A 1059 -1.54 -30.71 34.60
N GLU A 1060 -2.71 -30.66 35.21
CA GLU A 1060 -3.99 -30.79 34.50
C GLU A 1060 -4.97 -29.71 34.93
N PHE A 1061 -5.75 -29.22 33.97
CA PHE A 1061 -6.80 -28.25 34.22
C PHE A 1061 -7.97 -28.46 33.27
N GLU A 1062 -9.16 -28.21 33.80
CA GLU A 1062 -10.40 -28.18 33.03
C GLU A 1062 -10.76 -26.73 32.76
N VAL A 1063 -11.14 -26.43 31.52
CA VAL A 1063 -11.56 -25.09 31.11
C VAL A 1063 -13.06 -25.05 30.92
N ARG A 1064 -13.62 -23.86 31.10
CA ARG A 1064 -15.03 -23.58 30.88
C ARG A 1064 -15.16 -22.37 30.00
N ALA A 1065 -16.10 -22.42 29.07
CA ALA A 1065 -16.40 -21.31 28.19
C ALA A 1065 -17.19 -20.22 28.92
N ASN A 1066 -17.43 -19.10 28.23
CA ASN A 1066 -18.32 -18.04 28.72
C ASN A 1066 -19.70 -18.64 29.03
N ARG A 1067 -20.26 -18.30 30.20
CA ARG A 1067 -21.61 -18.75 30.59
C ARG A 1067 -22.35 -17.71 31.42
N ILE A 1068 -23.65 -17.91 31.56
CA ILE A 1068 -24.50 -17.16 32.50
C ILE A 1068 -24.73 -18.01 33.74
N ASP A 1069 -24.47 -17.44 34.92
CA ASP A 1069 -24.94 -17.94 36.21
C ASP A 1069 -26.32 -17.31 36.51
N PRO A 1070 -27.41 -18.09 36.57
CA PRO A 1070 -28.76 -17.57 36.81
C PRO A 1070 -28.94 -16.88 38.16
N GLU A 1071 -28.28 -17.34 39.22
CA GLU A 1071 -28.40 -16.74 40.57
C GLU A 1071 -27.65 -15.41 40.61
N LEU A 1072 -26.47 -15.35 39.98
CA LEU A 1072 -25.73 -14.10 39.80
C LEU A 1072 -26.52 -13.12 38.92
N ALA A 1073 -27.16 -13.60 37.85
CA ALA A 1073 -28.00 -12.77 36.98
C ALA A 1073 -29.15 -12.12 37.76
N LYS A 1074 -29.81 -12.89 38.62
CA LYS A 1074 -30.90 -12.42 39.49
C LYS A 1074 -30.43 -11.36 40.47
N ALA A 1075 -29.27 -11.57 41.10
CA ALA A 1075 -28.65 -10.58 41.99
C ALA A 1075 -28.21 -9.30 41.26
N GLN A 1076 -28.02 -9.36 39.94
CA GLN A 1076 -27.53 -8.25 39.11
C GLN A 1076 -28.61 -7.51 38.32
N LEU A 1077 -29.90 -7.87 38.46
CA LEU A 1077 -31.00 -7.18 37.78
C LEU A 1077 -31.04 -5.65 38.07
N ASP A 1078 -30.57 -5.23 39.24
CA ASP A 1078 -30.47 -3.80 39.60
C ASP A 1078 -29.35 -3.04 38.89
N LYS A 1079 -28.42 -3.74 38.22
CA LYS A 1079 -27.40 -3.11 37.37
C LYS A 1079 -27.94 -2.66 36.02
N ILE A 1080 -29.15 -3.12 35.64
CA ILE A 1080 -29.78 -2.70 34.39
C ILE A 1080 -30.07 -1.20 34.44
N ARG A 1081 -29.47 -0.47 33.51
CA ARG A 1081 -29.57 0.99 33.41
C ARG A 1081 -29.77 1.41 31.96
N VAL A 1082 -30.44 2.54 31.83
CA VAL A 1082 -30.69 3.25 30.57
C VAL A 1082 -29.64 4.34 30.44
N VAL A 1083 -28.91 4.38 29.32
CA VAL A 1083 -27.82 5.34 29.06
C VAL A 1083 -27.98 5.92 27.64
N PRO A 1084 -27.99 7.25 27.46
CA PRO A 1084 -28.00 8.28 28.51
C PRO A 1084 -29.38 8.31 29.21
N ASN A 1085 -29.41 8.80 30.45
CA ASN A 1085 -30.65 9.08 31.17
C ASN A 1085 -30.46 10.28 32.11
N PRO A 1086 -31.03 11.47 31.80
CA PRO A 1086 -31.89 11.74 30.65
C PRO A 1086 -31.11 11.73 29.31
N TYR A 1087 -31.80 11.42 28.21
CA TYR A 1087 -31.32 11.67 26.85
C TYR A 1087 -31.60 13.14 26.49
N VAL A 1088 -30.59 13.92 26.10
CA VAL A 1088 -30.73 15.36 25.83
C VAL A 1088 -30.30 15.65 24.39
N VAL A 1089 -31.27 15.76 23.47
CA VAL A 1089 -31.14 16.10 22.03
C VAL A 1089 -30.14 15.28 21.20
N ALA A 1090 -28.86 15.28 21.58
CA ALA A 1090 -27.75 14.54 20.97
C ALA A 1090 -26.62 14.32 21.99
N GLU A 1091 -26.00 13.14 21.96
CA GLU A 1091 -24.88 12.78 22.84
C GLU A 1091 -23.55 12.76 22.10
N ARG A 1092 -22.44 12.93 22.85
CA ARG A 1092 -21.10 13.04 22.25
C ARG A 1092 -20.62 11.77 21.54
N TRP A 1093 -21.23 10.61 21.84
CA TRP A 1093 -20.89 9.30 21.27
C TRP A 1093 -21.77 8.88 20.08
N GLU A 1094 -22.74 9.69 19.69
CA GLU A 1094 -23.51 9.44 18.46
C GLU A 1094 -22.61 9.75 17.24
N PRO A 1095 -22.50 8.83 16.27
CA PRO A 1095 -21.66 9.03 15.09
C PRO A 1095 -22.12 10.26 14.29
N PRO A 1096 -21.30 10.84 13.40
CA PRO A 1096 -21.78 11.83 12.44
C PRO A 1096 -22.95 11.27 11.60
N LEU A 1097 -23.84 12.14 11.11
CA LEU A 1097 -24.97 11.72 10.27
C LEU A 1097 -24.47 11.11 8.94
N PRO A 1098 -25.21 10.13 8.37
CA PRO A 1098 -24.96 9.67 7.00
C PRO A 1098 -25.03 10.81 5.98
N PRO A 1099 -24.38 10.68 4.81
CA PRO A 1099 -24.43 11.69 3.75
C PRO A 1099 -25.90 11.99 3.34
N GLY A 1100 -26.32 13.25 3.43
CA GLY A 1100 -27.65 13.73 2.96
C GLY A 1100 -28.56 14.38 4.00
N ILE A 1101 -28.17 14.48 5.28
CA ILE A 1101 -28.97 15.14 6.33
C ILE A 1101 -28.23 16.38 6.85
N SER A 1102 -28.81 17.56 6.63
CA SER A 1102 -28.19 18.88 6.81
C SER A 1102 -28.22 19.45 8.24
N SER A 1103 -28.77 18.71 9.21
CA SER A 1103 -28.70 19.08 10.63
C SER A 1103 -28.97 17.89 11.56
N GLY A 1104 -28.16 17.73 12.61
CA GLY A 1104 -28.28 16.70 13.66
C GLY A 1104 -26.94 15.99 13.96
N ARG A 1105 -26.95 15.01 14.87
CA ARG A 1105 -25.94 13.94 14.98
C ARG A 1105 -26.59 12.62 14.57
N GLY A 1106 -25.80 11.56 14.35
CA GLY A 1106 -26.20 10.25 13.84
C GLY A 1106 -27.43 9.62 14.51
N PRO A 1107 -27.87 8.42 14.09
CA PRO A 1107 -29.11 7.83 14.57
C PRO A 1107 -29.21 7.87 16.10
N GLN A 1108 -30.18 8.64 16.59
CA GLN A 1108 -30.41 8.86 18.01
C GLN A 1108 -30.62 7.53 18.70
N LYS A 1109 -29.87 7.25 19.77
CA LYS A 1109 -30.02 5.98 20.49
C LYS A 1109 -29.95 6.12 22.00
N ILE A 1110 -30.68 5.22 22.65
CA ILE A 1110 -30.55 4.94 24.08
C ILE A 1110 -30.23 3.45 24.23
N ASP A 1111 -29.27 3.15 25.09
CA ASP A 1111 -28.80 1.79 25.37
C ASP A 1111 -29.28 1.31 26.74
N PHE A 1112 -29.86 0.12 26.79
CA PHE A 1112 -30.11 -0.64 28.01
C PHE A 1112 -28.91 -1.55 28.26
N THR A 1113 -28.21 -1.35 29.37
CA THR A 1113 -26.97 -2.08 29.70
C THR A 1113 -27.21 -3.19 30.72
N HIS A 1114 -26.33 -4.21 30.74
CA HIS A 1114 -26.41 -5.39 31.62
C HIS A 1114 -27.73 -6.18 31.51
N VAL A 1115 -28.40 -6.12 30.36
CA VAL A 1115 -29.64 -6.82 30.11
C VAL A 1115 -29.34 -8.34 30.08
N PRO A 1116 -30.05 -9.18 30.85
CA PRO A 1116 -29.87 -10.62 30.78
C PRO A 1116 -30.13 -11.17 29.37
N ALA A 1117 -29.37 -12.17 28.94
CA ALA A 1117 -29.58 -12.82 27.65
C ALA A 1117 -31.00 -13.39 27.50
N GLY A 1118 -31.64 -13.18 26.35
CA GLY A 1118 -33.01 -13.61 26.09
C GLY A 1118 -34.12 -12.78 26.77
N ALA A 1119 -33.76 -11.69 27.48
CA ALA A 1119 -34.74 -10.81 28.09
C ALA A 1119 -35.51 -9.97 27.04
N THR A 1120 -36.73 -9.58 27.39
CA THR A 1120 -37.57 -8.67 26.59
C THR A 1120 -37.76 -7.36 27.32
N ILE A 1121 -37.57 -6.24 26.63
CA ILE A 1121 -37.74 -4.88 27.16
C ILE A 1121 -39.00 -4.27 26.56
N TYR A 1122 -39.92 -3.84 27.40
CA TYR A 1122 -41.13 -3.13 27.02
C TYR A 1122 -41.00 -1.66 27.43
N ILE A 1123 -41.22 -0.74 26.51
CA ILE A 1123 -41.14 0.71 26.77
C ILE A 1123 -42.54 1.32 26.68
N PHE A 1124 -42.93 2.09 27.69
CA PHE A 1124 -44.26 2.69 27.83
C PHE A 1124 -44.19 4.20 28.00
N THR A 1125 -45.21 4.90 27.51
CA THR A 1125 -45.45 6.31 27.84
C THR A 1125 -45.90 6.47 29.30
N SER A 1126 -45.93 7.69 29.82
CA SER A 1126 -46.49 8.00 31.14
C SER A 1126 -47.99 7.67 31.29
N ARG A 1127 -48.71 7.45 30.18
CA ARG A 1127 -50.10 7.00 30.16
C ARG A 1127 -50.25 5.47 30.14
N GLY A 1128 -49.14 4.73 30.09
CA GLY A 1128 -49.13 3.27 30.02
C GLY A 1128 -49.30 2.69 28.60
N GLU A 1129 -49.17 3.50 27.56
CA GLU A 1129 -49.22 3.03 26.17
C GLU A 1129 -47.89 2.42 25.76
N LEU A 1130 -47.92 1.22 25.16
CA LEU A 1130 -46.71 0.53 24.68
C LEU A 1130 -46.17 1.23 23.43
N VAL A 1131 -44.93 1.72 23.54
CA VAL A 1131 -44.20 2.44 22.50
C VAL A 1131 -43.49 1.45 21.57
N VAL A 1132 -42.70 0.54 22.16
CA VAL A 1132 -41.91 -0.46 21.45
C VAL A 1132 -41.57 -1.64 22.36
N THR A 1133 -41.31 -2.79 21.76
CA THR A 1133 -40.75 -3.98 22.42
C THR A 1133 -39.39 -4.27 21.80
N LEU A 1134 -38.37 -4.40 22.64
CA LEU A 1134 -37.00 -4.77 22.24
C LEU A 1134 -36.68 -6.15 22.81
N LYS A 1135 -35.85 -6.93 22.12
CA LYS A 1135 -35.38 -8.23 22.59
C LYS A 1135 -33.87 -8.21 22.70
N HIS A 1136 -33.36 -8.92 23.70
CA HIS A 1136 -31.95 -9.19 23.81
C HIS A 1136 -31.62 -10.53 23.11
N ASP A 1137 -31.14 -10.43 21.88
CA ASP A 1137 -30.81 -11.54 20.97
C ASP A 1137 -29.30 -11.68 20.69
N LYS A 1138 -28.47 -10.85 21.33
CA LYS A 1138 -27.01 -10.87 21.20
C LYS A 1138 -26.34 -11.92 22.08
N ASP A 1139 -25.03 -12.08 21.89
CA ASP A 1139 -24.19 -12.97 22.70
C ASP A 1139 -24.18 -12.55 24.19
N ILE A 1140 -24.00 -13.52 25.08
CA ILE A 1140 -23.97 -13.32 26.54
C ILE A 1140 -22.91 -12.30 27.00
N SER A 1141 -21.84 -12.10 26.22
CA SER A 1141 -20.79 -11.11 26.45
C SER A 1141 -21.20 -9.67 26.10
N ASP A 1142 -22.29 -9.45 25.36
CA ASP A 1142 -22.87 -8.14 25.07
C ASP A 1142 -24.26 -8.02 25.71
N GLY A 1143 -24.33 -7.48 26.91
CA GLY A 1143 -25.57 -7.20 27.63
C GLY A 1143 -26.27 -5.90 27.21
N THR A 1144 -26.03 -5.40 25.99
CA THR A 1144 -26.51 -4.09 25.54
C THR A 1144 -27.60 -4.20 24.48
N VAL A 1145 -28.78 -3.65 24.79
CA VAL A 1145 -29.92 -3.55 23.88
C VAL A 1145 -30.17 -2.09 23.54
N SER A 1146 -30.05 -1.76 22.25
CA SER A 1146 -30.19 -0.39 21.76
C SER A 1146 -31.61 -0.09 21.28
N TRP A 1147 -32.10 1.12 21.57
CA TRP A 1147 -33.33 1.67 21.01
C TRP A 1147 -33.02 2.91 20.16
N ASN A 1148 -33.46 2.90 18.91
CA ASN A 1148 -33.29 4.01 17.95
C ASN A 1148 -34.29 5.18 18.14
N LEU A 1149 -34.92 5.27 19.31
CA LEU A 1149 -35.97 6.25 19.64
C LEU A 1149 -37.18 6.25 18.70
N LYS A 1150 -37.43 5.18 17.96
CA LYS A 1150 -38.64 5.05 17.13
C LYS A 1150 -39.69 4.17 17.78
N THR A 1151 -40.96 4.54 17.61
CA THR A 1151 -42.09 3.73 18.04
C THR A 1151 -42.26 2.50 17.14
N LYS A 1152 -43.10 1.55 17.54
CA LYS A 1152 -43.50 0.38 16.72
C LYS A 1152 -44.08 0.75 15.34
N GLU A 1153 -44.56 1.98 15.17
CA GLU A 1153 -45.10 2.53 13.92
C GLU A 1153 -44.03 3.29 13.10
N ASN A 1154 -42.75 3.22 13.52
CA ASN A 1154 -41.60 3.88 12.90
C ASN A 1154 -41.67 5.43 12.95
N LEU A 1155 -42.36 5.98 13.96
CA LEU A 1155 -42.42 7.42 14.26
C LEU A 1155 -41.40 7.78 15.35
N ASP A 1156 -40.88 9.01 15.34
CA ASP A 1156 -39.96 9.48 16.38
C ASP A 1156 -40.66 9.58 17.74
N ALA A 1157 -39.97 9.16 18.80
CA ALA A 1157 -40.46 9.26 20.17
C ALA A 1157 -40.55 10.73 20.61
N ALA A 1158 -41.69 11.10 21.22
CA ALA A 1158 -41.88 12.44 21.76
C ALA A 1158 -40.97 12.71 22.97
N TYR A 1159 -40.62 13.98 23.19
CA TYR A 1159 -39.94 14.38 24.43
C TYR A 1159 -40.85 14.13 25.64
N GLY A 1160 -40.30 13.56 26.72
CA GLY A 1160 -41.07 13.22 27.91
C GLY A 1160 -40.43 12.11 28.75
N VAL A 1161 -41.17 11.69 29.79
CA VAL A 1161 -40.77 10.60 30.69
C VAL A 1161 -41.39 9.29 30.21
N TYR A 1162 -40.54 8.28 30.06
CA TYR A 1162 -40.89 6.92 29.68
C TYR A 1162 -40.62 5.95 30.82
N PHE A 1163 -41.39 4.87 30.85
CA PHE A 1163 -41.23 3.75 31.77
C PHE A 1163 -40.80 2.51 31.01
N TYR A 1164 -40.00 1.65 31.62
CA TYR A 1164 -39.63 0.39 31.01
C TYR A 1164 -39.83 -0.78 31.96
N VAL A 1165 -40.09 -1.95 31.38
CA VAL A 1165 -40.13 -3.25 32.05
C VAL A 1165 -39.19 -4.18 31.29
N VAL A 1166 -38.14 -4.65 31.94
CA VAL A 1166 -37.30 -5.75 31.47
C VAL A 1166 -37.81 -7.03 32.10
N ASP A 1167 -38.24 -7.96 31.26
CA ASP A 1167 -38.69 -9.30 31.65
C ASP A 1167 -37.66 -10.33 31.18
N ALA A 1168 -36.96 -10.93 32.14
CA ALA A 1168 -35.92 -11.92 31.89
C ALA A 1168 -36.42 -13.33 32.31
N PRO A 1169 -36.74 -14.22 31.34
CA PRO A 1169 -37.30 -15.53 31.64
C PRO A 1169 -36.42 -16.33 32.62
N GLY A 1170 -37.02 -16.82 33.71
CA GLY A 1170 -36.32 -17.62 34.72
C GLY A 1170 -35.40 -16.83 35.67
N ILE A 1171 -35.15 -15.55 35.43
CA ILE A 1171 -34.26 -14.69 36.23
C ILE A 1171 -35.06 -13.71 37.07
N GLY A 1172 -36.02 -12.99 36.48
CA GLY A 1172 -36.88 -12.02 37.16
C GLY A 1172 -37.24 -10.81 36.31
N GLN A 1173 -37.83 -9.79 36.94
CA GLN A 1173 -38.25 -8.55 36.28
C GLN A 1173 -37.58 -7.32 36.89
N LYS A 1174 -37.27 -6.34 36.05
CA LYS A 1174 -36.78 -5.02 36.45
C LYS A 1174 -37.63 -3.94 35.81
N THR A 1175 -38.04 -2.95 36.60
CA THR A 1175 -38.72 -1.76 36.08
C THR A 1175 -37.91 -0.50 36.36
N GLY A 1176 -38.14 0.53 35.56
CA GLY A 1176 -37.51 1.84 35.76
C GLY A 1176 -38.12 2.90 34.88
N LYS A 1177 -37.48 4.07 34.87
CA LYS A 1177 -37.90 5.23 34.08
C LYS A 1177 -36.70 5.98 33.50
N PHE A 1178 -36.91 6.64 32.38
CA PHE A 1178 -35.95 7.54 31.77
C PHE A 1178 -36.67 8.73 31.12
N ALA A 1179 -35.93 9.79 30.81
CA ALA A 1179 -36.49 10.96 30.16
C ALA A 1179 -35.77 11.27 28.85
N ILE A 1180 -36.52 11.74 27.86
CA ILE A 1180 -36.05 12.31 26.60
C ILE A 1180 -36.35 13.81 26.65
N ILE A 1181 -35.32 14.64 26.52
CA ILE A 1181 -35.37 16.10 26.70
C ILE A 1181 -34.90 16.78 25.41
N LYS A 1182 -35.58 17.89 25.06
CA LYS A 1182 -35.23 18.78 23.95
C LYS A 1182 -34.39 19.96 24.44
#